data_AF-A0A838W9R6-F1
#
_entry.id   AF-A0A838W9R6-F1
#
_cell.length_a   1.000
_cell.length_b   1.000
_cell.length_c   1.000
_cell.angle_alpha   90.00
_cell.angle_beta   90.00
_cell.angle_gamma   90.00
#
_symmetry.space_group_name_H-M   'P 1'
#
loop_
_entity.id
_entity.type
_entity.pdbx_description
1 polymer ?
#
loop_
_entity_poly.entity_id
_entity_poly.type
_entity_poly.pdbx_seq_one_letter_code
_entity_poly.pdbx_strand_id
1 'polypeptide(L)'
;MSQRRVLVVVSSDADAEGLPAATNVVTADRYLEGGAEIAGRDEVVVNLCRSCRYRTKGYYVSLLADARGQQVVPSVETIEGLSAPFGLYRALQEAGVPTVDITVRRTRRNRPPPDMALPEDVAETLAFFGEPADRRFSAAARAVYREWPVPVLNLHFLKEENEWKVAEVLPVSLQQLSKEERGRLGRMFMNEELLLRRGSPRPREETRAAIAVLTDPEDPFSPSTPETIDRLEQVAARMNVHVRRIGLDEIRRLGEYDALFIRALTGVREPAFQFALRAEALGMPTIDDSQSIIRCSNKVFLEELLRREGIPTPRTMVLTSKTPWEQICELGDPLVIKLPDSSFSAAVHKVSSREEYRRHAAEMFRQSPLIIAQEYLPTEFDWRITVLGGRLLFAARYYMARGHWQIRVESGGGEDYGRVAAVPREQAPPEVVDLGLRAAALIGDGLYGVDIKETAGGAVVIEINDNPNLDHGEDDTADGDAIYRDLIGYFLGHIEENGDRDAGGQAAVRSALPRMPTEARRHYRPFEVVGLELEYAVVDNELNPASRVEDAFRVIAGRPTSDVELDGVGFSNEIADHVFELKTLAPMADLRTAEDLMVMGVRRFSETLRERFGARLLPTGMHPWLNPEAAQLWKRSGAAIYDTYARIFDVKTHGWVNVHAAHVNLPLGREDEAVAMHNAAALLIAYLPALAASSPVFDGQLQPAASGRLSWILQHQAALPESQGEIVPEYIDSFADYRKRILAPMYTALDRYPDSGRLRHEFLNARGAVIRFSRKALEIRVLDTQECVRLDVAVAVFVRSALRYLTRRLLTGRLALPDHAELVADFHATIRHGSVARVRAPHLGNMVERATNGGALASDVLRELLSGARKGGRRDEAAYLDLVEWMVETGSLSERIRVALEPHAGNERAFAQTLLRVYTELADCLERNEPWAGRAAGSP
;
A
#
# COMPACT_ATOMS: atom_id res chain seq x y z
N MET A 1 8.12 -34.26 31.21
CA MET A 1 7.21 -33.69 30.19
C MET A 1 5.95 -33.24 30.91
N SER A 2 5.74 -31.94 31.06
CA SER A 2 4.53 -31.39 31.67
C SER A 2 3.38 -31.56 30.67
N GLN A 3 2.34 -32.30 31.04
CA GLN A 3 1.11 -32.45 30.26
C GLN A 3 0.52 -31.06 29.98
N ARG A 4 0.35 -30.65 28.71
CA ARG A 4 -0.26 -29.34 28.41
C ARG A 4 -1.74 -29.42 28.77
N ARG A 5 -2.24 -28.42 29.50
CA ARG A 5 -3.63 -28.41 29.97
C ARG A 5 -4.53 -27.82 28.88
N VAL A 6 -5.67 -28.45 28.65
CA VAL A 6 -6.68 -27.96 27.69
C VAL A 6 -7.74 -27.18 28.46
N LEU A 7 -8.01 -25.95 28.04
CA LEU A 7 -9.11 -25.16 28.57
C LEU A 7 -10.22 -25.10 27.53
N VAL A 8 -11.40 -25.61 27.89
CA VAL A 8 -12.59 -25.56 27.04
C VAL A 8 -13.40 -24.33 27.41
N VAL A 9 -13.68 -23.47 26.44
CA VAL A 9 -14.49 -22.26 26.65
C VAL A 9 -15.87 -22.46 26.04
N VAL A 10 -16.91 -22.33 26.86
CA VAL A 10 -18.32 -22.50 26.46
C VAL A 10 -19.11 -21.21 26.69
N SER A 11 -20.28 -21.05 26.05
CA SER A 11 -21.08 -19.83 26.23
C SER A 11 -21.78 -19.74 27.59
N SER A 12 -22.09 -20.87 28.24
CA SER A 12 -22.70 -20.94 29.58
C SER A 12 -22.40 -22.28 30.24
N ASP A 13 -22.50 -22.38 31.57
CA ASP A 13 -22.22 -23.63 32.30
C ASP A 13 -23.14 -24.79 31.87
N ALA A 14 -24.38 -24.50 31.49
CA ALA A 14 -25.31 -25.49 30.95
C ALA A 14 -24.82 -26.14 29.65
N ASP A 15 -23.99 -25.43 28.86
CA ASP A 15 -23.43 -25.99 27.63
C ASP A 15 -22.35 -27.04 27.90
N ALA A 16 -21.75 -27.04 29.10
CA ALA A 16 -20.76 -28.04 29.51
C ALA A 16 -21.39 -29.40 29.86
N GLU A 17 -22.72 -29.47 30.01
CA GLU A 17 -23.44 -30.67 30.39
C GLU A 17 -23.25 -31.80 29.33
N GLY A 18 -22.71 -32.93 29.77
CA GLY A 18 -22.40 -34.08 28.91
C GLY A 18 -20.94 -34.17 28.44
N LEU A 19 -20.09 -33.18 28.74
CA LEU A 19 -18.64 -33.34 28.65
C LEU A 19 -18.13 -34.19 29.84
N PRO A 20 -17.01 -34.92 29.70
CA PRO A 20 -16.41 -35.65 30.81
C PRO A 20 -16.08 -34.73 32.00
N ALA A 21 -16.34 -35.17 33.23
CA ALA A 21 -16.17 -34.36 34.44
C ALA A 21 -14.74 -33.88 34.71
N ALA A 22 -13.73 -34.51 34.09
CA ALA A 22 -12.33 -34.11 34.18
C ALA A 22 -11.94 -32.97 33.19
N THR A 23 -12.87 -32.49 32.36
CA THR A 23 -12.61 -31.43 31.38
C THR A 23 -12.54 -30.08 32.10
N ASN A 24 -11.45 -29.32 31.92
CA ASN A 24 -11.34 -27.97 32.46
C ASN A 24 -12.19 -27.01 31.61
N VAL A 25 -13.37 -26.62 32.11
CA VAL A 25 -14.33 -25.79 31.39
C VAL A 25 -14.49 -24.44 32.06
N VAL A 26 -14.53 -23.38 31.26
CA VAL A 26 -14.84 -22.02 31.70
C VAL A 26 -15.89 -21.39 30.79
N THR A 27 -16.70 -20.48 31.32
CA THR A 27 -17.61 -19.70 30.48
C THR A 27 -16.86 -18.60 29.72
N ALA A 28 -17.38 -18.23 28.56
CA ALA A 28 -16.82 -17.15 27.75
C ALA A 28 -16.73 -15.85 28.55
N ASP A 29 -17.76 -15.50 29.33
CA ASP A 29 -17.74 -14.28 30.16
C ASP A 29 -16.59 -14.31 31.16
N ARG A 30 -16.45 -15.42 31.89
CA ARG A 30 -15.36 -15.56 32.85
C ARG A 30 -13.98 -15.52 32.17
N TYR A 31 -13.82 -16.15 31.01
CA TYR A 31 -12.56 -16.14 30.26
C TYR A 31 -12.19 -14.74 29.70
N LEU A 32 -13.19 -13.99 29.23
CA LEU A 32 -13.03 -12.64 28.70
C LEU A 32 -12.75 -11.63 29.81
N GLU A 33 -13.39 -11.79 30.97
CA GLU A 33 -13.26 -10.88 32.12
C GLU A 33 -11.97 -11.09 32.91
N GLY A 34 -11.45 -12.32 33.03
CA GLY A 34 -10.22 -12.54 33.76
C GLY A 34 -8.96 -12.30 32.93
N GLY A 35 -7.88 -11.92 33.63
CA GLY A 35 -6.55 -11.73 33.05
C GLY A 35 -5.82 -13.04 32.73
N ALA A 36 -4.49 -12.97 32.55
CA ALA A 36 -3.61 -14.11 32.24
C ALA A 36 -3.58 -15.21 33.34
N GLU A 37 -4.33 -15.05 34.43
CA GLU A 37 -4.42 -15.99 35.55
C GLU A 37 -5.46 -17.11 35.31
N ILE A 38 -6.42 -16.93 34.40
CA ILE A 38 -7.48 -17.92 34.12
C ILE A 38 -6.98 -19.11 33.31
N ALA A 39 -5.99 -18.89 32.45
CA ALA A 39 -5.34 -19.92 31.66
C ALA A 39 -3.87 -19.55 31.46
N GLY A 40 -2.98 -20.52 31.68
CA GLY A 40 -1.55 -20.33 31.42
C GLY A 40 -1.26 -20.14 29.94
N ARG A 41 -0.08 -19.60 29.61
CA ARG A 41 0.38 -19.45 28.22
C ARG A 41 0.53 -20.79 27.49
N ASP A 42 0.78 -21.86 28.24
CA ASP A 42 0.98 -23.21 27.71
C ASP A 42 -0.33 -24.03 27.55
N GLU A 43 -1.49 -23.42 27.81
CA GLU A 43 -2.80 -24.09 27.67
C GLU A 43 -3.39 -23.91 26.27
N VAL A 44 -4.00 -24.98 25.74
CA VAL A 44 -4.74 -24.93 24.47
C VAL A 44 -6.19 -24.58 24.75
N VAL A 45 -6.65 -23.47 24.20
CA VAL A 45 -8.03 -22.98 24.31
C VAL A 45 -8.88 -23.63 23.22
N VAL A 46 -9.80 -24.50 23.61
CA VAL A 46 -10.81 -25.07 22.70
C VAL A 46 -12.08 -24.25 22.84
N ASN A 47 -12.36 -23.42 21.85
CA ASN A 47 -13.49 -22.52 21.86
C ASN A 47 -14.74 -23.19 21.27
N LEU A 48 -15.65 -23.59 22.16
CA LEU A 48 -16.93 -24.24 21.85
C LEU A 48 -18.12 -23.30 22.12
N CYS A 49 -17.92 -22.00 21.99
CA CYS A 49 -19.01 -21.05 22.09
C CYS A 49 -20.09 -21.34 21.04
N ARG A 50 -21.35 -21.06 21.39
CA ARG A 50 -22.54 -21.28 20.52
C ARG A 50 -22.42 -20.60 19.15
N SER A 51 -21.68 -19.50 19.09
CA SER A 51 -21.34 -18.79 17.87
C SER A 51 -19.96 -18.19 18.00
N CYS A 52 -19.17 -18.32 16.94
CA CYS A 52 -17.86 -17.68 16.79
C CYS A 52 -17.90 -16.60 15.70
N ARG A 53 -19.07 -16.20 15.19
CA ARG A 53 -19.15 -15.13 14.17
C ARG A 53 -18.53 -13.83 14.65
N TYR A 54 -18.05 -13.01 13.71
CA TYR A 54 -17.51 -11.67 14.02
C TYR A 54 -18.40 -10.91 15.01
N ARG A 55 -17.77 -10.32 16.04
CA ARG A 55 -18.40 -9.60 17.19
C ARG A 55 -19.22 -10.44 18.18
N THR A 56 -19.15 -11.77 18.14
CA THR A 56 -19.74 -12.62 19.19
C THR A 56 -18.75 -12.90 20.31
N LYS A 57 -19.23 -13.35 21.48
CA LYS A 57 -18.35 -13.75 22.61
C LYS A 57 -17.33 -14.81 22.18
N GLY A 58 -17.73 -15.78 21.35
CA GLY A 58 -16.82 -16.79 20.79
C GLY A 58 -15.71 -16.17 19.93
N TYR A 59 -16.02 -15.18 19.09
CA TYR A 59 -14.98 -14.46 18.33
C TYR A 59 -13.94 -13.79 19.25
N TYR A 60 -14.41 -13.09 20.29
CA TYR A 60 -13.52 -12.43 21.25
C TYR A 60 -12.71 -13.40 22.10
N VAL A 61 -13.24 -14.60 22.40
CA VAL A 61 -12.49 -15.67 23.07
C VAL A 61 -11.28 -16.07 22.23
N SER A 62 -11.47 -16.32 20.92
CA SER A 62 -10.35 -16.65 20.03
C SER A 62 -9.38 -15.49 19.82
N LEU A 63 -9.87 -14.26 19.74
CA LEU A 63 -9.02 -13.07 19.60
C LEU A 63 -8.16 -12.81 20.85
N LEU A 64 -8.75 -12.92 22.04
CA LEU A 64 -8.02 -12.71 23.28
C LEU A 64 -7.07 -13.86 23.60
N ALA A 65 -7.41 -15.11 23.25
CA ALA A 65 -6.49 -16.22 23.35
C ALA A 65 -5.21 -15.97 22.52
N ASP A 66 -5.38 -15.54 21.26
CA ASP A 66 -4.27 -15.19 20.38
C ASP A 66 -3.42 -14.02 20.94
N ALA A 67 -4.07 -12.96 21.40
CA ALA A 67 -3.39 -11.81 22.03
C ALA A 67 -2.65 -12.17 23.33
N ARG A 68 -3.10 -13.20 24.06
CA ARG A 68 -2.43 -13.75 25.26
C ARG A 68 -1.31 -14.73 24.90
N GLY A 69 -1.07 -14.98 23.62
CA GLY A 69 -0.10 -15.95 23.12
C GLY A 69 -0.50 -17.40 23.42
N GLN A 70 -1.80 -17.67 23.59
CA GLN A 70 -2.37 -18.99 23.80
C GLN A 70 -2.75 -19.61 22.46
N GLN A 71 -2.59 -20.91 22.33
CA GLN A 71 -3.09 -21.63 21.16
C GLN A 71 -4.61 -21.76 21.26
N VAL A 72 -5.34 -21.42 20.19
CA VAL A 72 -6.81 -21.46 20.19
C VAL A 72 -7.37 -22.13 18.95
N VAL A 73 -8.40 -22.95 19.14
CA VAL A 73 -9.11 -23.64 18.06
C VAL A 73 -10.63 -23.44 18.21
N PRO A 74 -11.32 -22.82 17.22
CA PRO A 74 -10.75 -22.22 16.01
C PRO A 74 -10.05 -20.87 16.28
N SER A 75 -9.01 -20.53 15.49
CA SER A 75 -8.38 -19.20 15.51
C SER A 75 -9.25 -18.15 14.81
N VAL A 76 -8.95 -16.86 15.05
CA VAL A 76 -9.65 -15.73 14.39
C VAL A 76 -9.57 -15.83 12.87
N GLU A 77 -8.41 -16.21 12.33
CA GLU A 77 -8.22 -16.45 10.91
C GLU A 77 -9.17 -17.54 10.38
N THR A 78 -9.28 -18.70 11.06
CA THR A 78 -10.26 -19.73 10.65
C THR A 78 -11.69 -19.23 10.73
N ILE A 79 -12.01 -18.44 11.75
CA ILE A 79 -13.33 -17.88 11.95
C ILE A 79 -13.71 -16.93 10.81
N GLU A 80 -12.79 -16.05 10.40
CA GLU A 80 -13.02 -15.15 9.26
C GLU A 80 -13.10 -15.95 7.94
N GLY A 81 -12.29 -17.01 7.81
CA GLY A 81 -12.38 -17.98 6.71
C GLY A 81 -13.75 -18.63 6.56
N LEU A 82 -14.51 -18.85 7.67
CA LEU A 82 -15.91 -19.36 7.66
C LEU A 82 -16.88 -18.50 6.84
N SER A 83 -16.51 -17.25 6.52
CA SER A 83 -17.32 -16.34 5.71
C SER A 83 -17.01 -16.40 4.20
N ALA A 84 -15.93 -17.07 3.79
CA ALA A 84 -15.45 -17.12 2.41
C ALA A 84 -15.16 -18.57 1.94
N PRO A 85 -16.20 -19.39 1.67
CA PRO A 85 -16.05 -20.82 1.43
C PRO A 85 -15.21 -21.19 0.19
N PHE A 86 -15.07 -20.30 -0.79
CA PHE A 86 -14.31 -20.55 -2.02
C PHE A 86 -12.83 -20.89 -1.78
N GLY A 87 -12.17 -20.23 -0.81
CA GLY A 87 -10.77 -20.49 -0.51
C GLY A 87 -10.52 -21.90 0.02
N LEU A 88 -11.45 -22.43 0.82
CA LEU A 88 -11.36 -23.80 1.34
C LEU A 88 -11.45 -24.83 0.21
N TYR A 89 -12.40 -24.69 -0.71
CA TYR A 89 -12.58 -25.67 -1.79
C TYR A 89 -11.35 -25.74 -2.71
N ARG A 90 -10.72 -24.59 -2.98
CA ARG A 90 -9.46 -24.54 -3.72
C ARG A 90 -8.34 -25.26 -2.98
N ALA A 91 -8.14 -24.96 -1.69
CA ALA A 91 -7.12 -25.61 -0.87
C ALA A 91 -7.34 -27.13 -0.75
N LEU A 92 -8.61 -27.58 -0.69
CA LEU A 92 -8.95 -29.00 -0.71
C LEU A 92 -8.58 -29.66 -2.05
N GLN A 93 -8.85 -29.00 -3.17
CA GLN A 93 -8.46 -29.47 -4.50
C GLN A 93 -6.93 -29.57 -4.64
N GLU A 94 -6.20 -28.55 -4.18
CA GLU A 94 -4.73 -28.53 -4.15
C GLU A 94 -4.16 -29.64 -3.25
N ALA A 95 -4.85 -29.96 -2.15
CA ALA A 95 -4.51 -31.08 -1.26
C ALA A 95 -4.95 -32.46 -1.81
N GLY A 96 -5.43 -32.53 -3.05
CA GLY A 96 -5.86 -33.77 -3.71
C GLY A 96 -7.17 -34.34 -3.17
N VAL A 97 -8.00 -33.53 -2.50
CA VAL A 97 -9.34 -33.93 -2.04
C VAL A 97 -10.36 -33.59 -3.12
N PRO A 98 -11.11 -34.58 -3.65
CA PRO A 98 -12.15 -34.32 -4.63
C PRO A 98 -13.26 -33.42 -4.05
N THR A 99 -13.59 -32.33 -4.74
CA THR A 99 -14.69 -31.43 -4.38
C THR A 99 -15.66 -31.28 -5.56
N VAL A 100 -16.94 -31.01 -5.28
CA VAL A 100 -17.91 -30.68 -6.33
C VAL A 100 -17.63 -29.30 -6.93
N ASP A 101 -17.96 -29.10 -8.20
CA ASP A 101 -17.86 -27.79 -8.85
C ASP A 101 -18.85 -26.80 -8.21
N ILE A 102 -18.32 -25.66 -7.76
CA ILE A 102 -19.04 -24.65 -6.98
C ILE A 102 -20.14 -23.97 -7.82
N THR A 103 -20.08 -24.06 -9.16
CA THR A 103 -21.12 -23.57 -10.08
C THR A 103 -22.37 -24.48 -10.12
N VAL A 104 -22.22 -25.78 -9.82
CA VAL A 104 -23.29 -26.79 -9.81
C VAL A 104 -24.13 -26.72 -8.53
N ARG A 105 -23.65 -26.05 -7.47
CA ARG A 105 -24.34 -25.88 -6.17
C ARG A 105 -25.74 -25.24 -6.26
N ARG A 106 -26.06 -24.52 -7.33
CA ARG A 106 -27.33 -23.78 -7.46
C ARG A 106 -28.56 -24.68 -7.73
N THR A 107 -28.39 -25.96 -8.08
CA THR A 107 -29.51 -26.80 -8.56
C THR A 107 -30.00 -27.88 -7.59
N ARG A 108 -29.30 -28.18 -6.49
CA ARG A 108 -29.74 -29.19 -5.49
C ARG A 108 -29.77 -28.61 -4.07
N ARG A 109 -30.80 -27.81 -3.77
CA ARG A 109 -30.97 -27.13 -2.46
C ARG A 109 -31.97 -27.81 -1.51
N ASN A 110 -32.44 -29.02 -1.82
CA ASN A 110 -33.41 -29.72 -0.99
C ASN A 110 -32.72 -30.81 -0.17
N ARG A 111 -32.48 -30.52 1.11
CA ARG A 111 -32.14 -31.53 2.12
C ARG A 111 -33.37 -32.44 2.30
N PRO A 112 -33.25 -33.78 2.22
CA PRO A 112 -34.33 -34.67 2.62
C PRO A 112 -34.64 -34.51 4.12
N PRO A 113 -35.88 -34.75 4.58
CA PRO A 113 -36.23 -34.68 5.99
C PRO A 113 -35.35 -35.60 6.86
N PRO A 114 -35.12 -35.28 8.15
CA PRO A 114 -34.24 -36.05 9.05
C PRO A 114 -34.58 -37.54 9.17
N ASP A 115 -35.82 -37.92 8.86
CA ASP A 115 -36.38 -39.25 9.06
C ASP A 115 -36.36 -40.13 7.79
N MET A 116 -35.74 -39.63 6.70
CA MET A 116 -35.66 -40.32 5.41
C MET A 116 -34.23 -40.82 5.17
N ALA A 117 -34.08 -42.08 4.75
CA ALA A 117 -32.78 -42.63 4.37
C ALA A 117 -32.15 -41.77 3.27
N LEU A 118 -30.89 -41.37 3.46
CA LEU A 118 -30.13 -40.62 2.46
C LEU A 118 -30.04 -41.45 1.16
N PRO A 119 -30.16 -40.82 -0.02
CA PRO A 119 -29.90 -41.49 -1.30
C PRO A 119 -28.51 -42.14 -1.32
N GLU A 120 -28.34 -43.23 -2.08
CA GLU A 120 -27.07 -43.97 -2.14
C GLU A 120 -25.87 -43.15 -2.64
N ASP A 121 -26.12 -42.04 -3.35
CA ASP A 121 -25.13 -41.09 -3.86
C ASP A 121 -24.86 -39.91 -2.90
N VAL A 122 -25.40 -39.92 -1.69
CA VAL A 122 -25.20 -38.88 -0.68
C VAL A 122 -24.69 -39.50 0.63
N ALA A 123 -23.68 -38.89 1.23
CA ALA A 123 -23.20 -39.28 2.55
C ALA A 123 -22.94 -38.04 3.42
N GLU A 124 -23.16 -38.17 4.72
CA GLU A 124 -22.71 -37.18 5.70
C GLU A 124 -21.95 -37.83 6.85
N THR A 125 -20.99 -37.12 7.42
CA THR A 125 -20.28 -37.58 8.61
C THR A 125 -19.82 -36.42 9.49
N LEU A 126 -20.00 -36.58 10.80
CA LEU A 126 -19.39 -35.70 11.78
C LEU A 126 -17.90 -36.04 11.93
N ALA A 127 -17.07 -35.01 11.80
CA ALA A 127 -15.64 -35.05 12.05
C ALA A 127 -15.31 -34.24 13.31
N PHE A 128 -14.69 -34.91 14.27
CA PHE A 128 -14.21 -34.32 15.52
C PHE A 128 -12.71 -34.13 15.36
N PHE A 129 -12.20 -32.90 15.38
CA PHE A 129 -10.78 -32.60 15.16
C PHE A 129 -10.15 -33.36 13.97
N GLY A 130 -10.89 -33.46 12.85
CA GLY A 130 -10.46 -34.16 11.64
C GLY A 130 -10.64 -35.68 11.62
N GLU A 131 -11.12 -36.29 12.71
CA GLU A 131 -11.44 -37.72 12.75
C GLU A 131 -12.95 -37.95 12.54
N PRO A 132 -13.37 -38.52 11.39
CA PRO A 132 -14.78 -38.72 11.09
C PRO A 132 -15.38 -39.90 11.86
N ALA A 133 -16.72 -39.92 11.97
CA ALA A 133 -17.43 -41.11 12.42
C ALA A 133 -17.41 -42.22 11.37
N ASP A 134 -17.53 -41.87 10.09
CA ASP A 134 -17.38 -42.78 8.97
C ASP A 134 -15.93 -42.77 8.46
N ARG A 135 -15.23 -43.89 8.67
CA ARG A 135 -13.82 -44.03 8.33
C ARG A 135 -13.54 -43.96 6.83
N ARG A 136 -14.54 -44.14 5.96
CA ARG A 136 -14.38 -43.98 4.50
C ARG A 136 -13.89 -42.59 4.14
N PHE A 137 -14.24 -41.58 4.94
CA PHE A 137 -13.92 -40.17 4.68
C PHE A 137 -12.73 -39.65 5.50
N SER A 138 -11.91 -40.53 6.10
CA SER A 138 -10.80 -40.12 6.98
C SER A 138 -9.80 -39.19 6.30
N ALA A 139 -9.46 -39.45 5.04
CA ALA A 139 -8.53 -38.61 4.29
C ALA A 139 -9.09 -37.19 4.09
N ALA A 140 -10.34 -37.10 3.59
CA ALA A 140 -11.03 -35.83 3.37
C ALA A 140 -11.22 -35.06 4.69
N ALA A 141 -11.67 -35.72 5.76
CA ALA A 141 -11.88 -35.08 7.06
C ALA A 141 -10.60 -34.52 7.68
N ARG A 142 -9.47 -35.22 7.54
CA ARG A 142 -8.16 -34.74 7.99
C ARG A 142 -7.63 -33.59 7.16
N ALA A 143 -7.86 -33.61 5.85
CA ALA A 143 -7.48 -32.51 4.96
C ALA A 143 -8.33 -31.26 5.25
N VAL A 144 -9.65 -31.41 5.39
CA VAL A 144 -10.55 -30.32 5.79
C VAL A 144 -10.14 -29.74 7.14
N TYR A 145 -9.85 -30.58 8.13
CA TYR A 145 -9.40 -30.09 9.44
C TYR A 145 -7.97 -29.51 9.42
N ARG A 146 -7.15 -29.76 8.40
CA ARG A 146 -5.82 -29.13 8.27
C ARG A 146 -5.96 -27.70 7.76
N GLU A 147 -6.74 -27.53 6.71
CA GLU A 147 -7.03 -26.23 6.10
C GLU A 147 -7.99 -25.41 6.95
N TRP A 148 -8.91 -26.09 7.65
CA TRP A 148 -9.98 -25.49 8.44
C TRP A 148 -10.22 -26.12 9.81
N PRO A 149 -9.26 -26.03 10.76
CA PRO A 149 -9.49 -26.65 12.05
C PRO A 149 -10.49 -25.91 12.90
N VAL A 150 -11.69 -26.48 12.87
CA VAL A 150 -12.81 -26.24 13.74
C VAL A 150 -13.02 -27.52 14.56
N PRO A 151 -13.32 -27.45 15.86
CA PRO A 151 -13.39 -28.62 16.73
C PRO A 151 -14.34 -29.72 16.24
N VAL A 152 -15.49 -29.32 15.68
CA VAL A 152 -16.48 -30.24 15.12
C VAL A 152 -17.04 -29.71 13.81
N LEU A 153 -16.94 -30.53 12.76
CA LEU A 153 -17.44 -30.26 11.43
C LEU A 153 -18.42 -31.36 11.01
N ASN A 154 -19.48 -31.00 10.29
CA ASN A 154 -20.26 -31.95 9.50
C ASN A 154 -19.82 -31.85 8.04
N LEU A 155 -19.42 -32.97 7.46
CA LEU A 155 -18.96 -33.07 6.10
C LEU A 155 -20.02 -33.76 5.26
N HIS A 156 -20.46 -33.11 4.19
CA HIS A 156 -21.41 -33.66 3.23
C HIS A 156 -20.68 -34.03 1.95
N PHE A 157 -20.99 -35.21 1.44
CA PHE A 157 -20.40 -35.79 0.25
C PHE A 157 -21.46 -36.13 -0.79
N LEU A 158 -21.11 -35.93 -2.05
CA LEU A 158 -21.88 -36.40 -3.20
C LEU A 158 -21.03 -37.38 -4.01
N LYS A 159 -21.65 -38.46 -4.47
CA LYS A 159 -21.00 -39.45 -5.32
C LYS A 159 -21.23 -39.09 -6.79
N GLU A 160 -20.17 -38.68 -7.47
CA GLU A 160 -20.17 -38.37 -8.91
C GLU A 160 -19.20 -39.31 -9.61
N GLU A 161 -19.60 -39.91 -10.73
CA GLU A 161 -18.71 -40.75 -11.56
C GLU A 161 -17.98 -41.86 -10.75
N ASN A 162 -18.66 -42.41 -9.74
CA ASN A 162 -18.15 -43.38 -8.75
C ASN A 162 -17.14 -42.86 -7.71
N GLU A 163 -16.84 -41.57 -7.65
CA GLU A 163 -15.98 -40.94 -6.65
C GLU A 163 -16.79 -40.11 -5.64
N TRP A 164 -16.42 -40.16 -4.36
CA TRP A 164 -17.00 -39.31 -3.32
C TRP A 164 -16.31 -37.96 -3.27
N LYS A 165 -17.07 -36.90 -3.51
CA LYS A 165 -16.56 -35.52 -3.50
C LYS A 165 -17.15 -34.73 -2.35
N VAL A 166 -16.33 -33.89 -1.69
CA VAL A 166 -16.78 -32.97 -0.65
C VAL A 166 -17.71 -31.94 -1.29
N ALA A 167 -18.97 -31.96 -0.86
CA ALA A 167 -20.01 -31.06 -1.34
C ALA A 167 -20.22 -29.87 -0.41
N GLU A 168 -20.19 -30.10 0.90
CA GLU A 168 -20.39 -29.07 1.92
C GLU A 168 -19.60 -29.38 3.20
N VAL A 169 -19.11 -28.31 3.84
CA VAL A 169 -18.41 -28.38 5.14
C VAL A 169 -19.07 -27.37 6.06
N LEU A 170 -19.66 -27.84 7.16
CA LEU A 170 -20.41 -27.00 8.10
C LEU A 170 -19.86 -27.13 9.53
N PRO A 171 -19.60 -26.03 10.25
CA PRO A 171 -19.30 -26.09 11.68
C PRO A 171 -20.53 -26.55 12.47
N VAL A 172 -20.31 -27.36 13.52
CA VAL A 172 -21.36 -27.89 14.38
C VAL A 172 -21.18 -27.38 15.80
N SER A 173 -22.25 -26.84 16.40
CA SER A 173 -22.21 -26.37 17.77
C SER A 173 -22.43 -27.52 18.76
N LEU A 174 -21.94 -27.34 19.99
CA LEU A 174 -22.01 -28.36 21.04
C LEU A 174 -23.46 -28.80 21.36
N GLN A 175 -24.44 -27.91 21.18
CA GLN A 175 -25.85 -28.17 21.45
C GLN A 175 -26.47 -29.13 20.44
N GLN A 176 -25.92 -29.19 19.23
CA GLN A 176 -26.38 -30.07 18.16
C GLN A 176 -25.86 -31.51 18.33
N LEU A 177 -24.94 -31.74 19.26
CA LEU A 177 -24.37 -33.06 19.55
C LEU A 177 -25.18 -33.80 20.62
N SER A 178 -25.40 -35.09 20.38
CA SER A 178 -25.95 -36.04 21.34
C SER A 178 -25.00 -36.25 22.53
N LYS A 179 -25.52 -36.83 23.61
CA LYS A 179 -24.72 -37.11 24.83
C LYS A 179 -23.51 -38.02 24.54
N GLU A 180 -23.66 -38.97 23.62
CA GLU A 180 -22.57 -39.88 23.24
C GLU A 180 -21.49 -39.16 22.42
N GLU A 181 -21.88 -38.28 21.49
CA GLU A 181 -20.99 -37.46 20.67
C GLU A 181 -20.23 -36.43 21.50
N ARG A 182 -20.88 -35.80 22.49
CA ARG A 182 -20.20 -34.93 23.48
C ARG A 182 -19.18 -35.70 24.30
N GLY A 183 -19.52 -36.94 24.69
CA GLY A 183 -18.59 -37.85 25.35
C GLY A 183 -17.39 -38.22 24.46
N ARG A 184 -17.61 -38.40 23.15
CA ARG A 184 -16.54 -38.63 22.16
C ARG A 184 -15.65 -37.40 22.01
N LEU A 185 -16.23 -36.21 21.82
CA LEU A 185 -15.49 -34.95 21.73
C LEU A 185 -14.63 -34.72 22.99
N GLY A 186 -15.18 -34.96 24.17
CA GLY A 186 -14.46 -34.82 25.44
C GLY A 186 -13.24 -35.74 25.58
N ARG A 187 -13.30 -36.97 25.06
CA ARG A 187 -12.13 -37.88 25.04
C ARG A 187 -11.03 -37.37 24.11
N MET A 188 -11.38 -36.58 23.11
CA MET A 188 -10.43 -36.06 22.11
C MET A 188 -9.66 -34.84 22.61
N PHE A 189 -10.18 -34.12 23.61
CA PHE A 189 -9.39 -33.10 24.32
C PHE A 189 -8.16 -33.67 25.01
N MET A 190 -8.16 -34.98 25.31
CA MET A 190 -7.03 -35.65 25.94
C MET A 190 -5.96 -36.11 24.91
N ASN A 191 -6.19 -35.86 23.62
CA ASN A 191 -5.26 -36.22 22.54
C ASN A 191 -4.57 -34.96 22.02
N GLU A 192 -3.38 -34.68 22.55
CA GLU A 192 -2.58 -33.49 22.20
C GLU A 192 -2.27 -33.42 20.69
N GLU A 193 -2.08 -34.56 20.02
CA GLU A 193 -1.75 -34.62 18.59
C GLU A 193 -2.88 -34.12 17.67
N LEU A 194 -4.14 -34.20 18.13
CA LEU A 194 -5.32 -33.75 17.37
C LEU A 194 -5.62 -32.26 17.58
N LEU A 195 -5.35 -31.74 18.78
CA LEU A 195 -5.54 -30.32 19.11
C LEU A 195 -4.50 -29.41 18.47
N LEU A 196 -3.33 -29.94 18.13
CA LEU A 196 -2.17 -29.20 17.61
C LEU A 196 -2.08 -29.13 16.08
N ARG A 197 -3.00 -29.76 15.33
CA ARG A 197 -2.97 -29.82 13.86
C ARG A 197 -3.76 -28.67 13.20
N ARG A 198 -3.35 -27.43 13.43
CA ARG A 198 -3.41 -26.32 12.44
C ARG A 198 -1.97 -25.91 12.21
N GLY A 199 -1.63 -25.58 10.96
CA GLY A 199 -0.30 -25.06 10.58
C GLY A 199 0.22 -24.13 11.67
N SER A 200 1.20 -24.62 12.42
CA SER A 200 1.72 -23.87 13.55
C SER A 200 2.35 -22.59 12.97
N PRO A 201 2.06 -21.38 13.48
CA PRO A 201 3.18 -20.51 13.75
C PRO A 201 4.05 -21.34 14.68
N ARG A 202 5.21 -21.79 14.20
CA ARG A 202 6.15 -22.50 15.07
C ARG A 202 6.28 -21.65 16.33
N PRO A 203 6.21 -22.24 17.54
CA PRO A 203 6.79 -21.58 18.69
C PRO A 203 8.17 -21.11 18.25
N ARG A 204 8.55 -19.86 18.55
CA ARG A 204 9.95 -19.43 18.42
C ARG A 204 10.80 -20.26 19.39
N GLU A 205 11.00 -21.53 19.06
CA GLU A 205 12.23 -22.23 19.31
C GLU A 205 13.07 -21.97 18.07
N GLU A 206 13.91 -20.94 18.21
CA GLU A 206 15.20 -20.76 17.53
C GLU A 206 15.24 -20.50 16.02
N THR A 207 14.14 -20.26 15.30
CA THR A 207 14.26 -19.95 13.85
C THR A 207 15.00 -18.63 13.63
N ARG A 208 16.12 -18.67 12.91
CA ARG A 208 17.06 -17.55 12.72
C ARG A 208 16.50 -16.44 11.82
N ALA A 209 15.73 -16.80 10.79
CA ALA A 209 15.08 -15.88 9.85
C ALA A 209 13.95 -16.57 9.07
N ALA A 210 13.06 -15.80 8.45
CA ALA A 210 12.03 -16.21 7.50
C ALA A 210 12.19 -15.49 6.15
N ILE A 211 12.34 -16.25 5.07
CA ILE A 211 12.55 -15.76 3.70
C ILE A 211 11.33 -16.12 2.86
N ALA A 212 10.70 -15.11 2.25
CA ALA A 212 9.68 -15.29 1.24
C ALA A 212 10.34 -15.62 -0.11
N VAL A 213 9.86 -16.66 -0.79
CA VAL A 213 10.25 -16.98 -2.16
C VAL A 213 9.05 -16.74 -3.05
N LEU A 214 9.08 -15.68 -3.85
CA LEU A 214 8.02 -15.39 -4.80
C LEU A 214 8.10 -16.37 -5.97
N THR A 215 7.05 -17.15 -6.19
CA THR A 215 6.95 -18.07 -7.32
C THR A 215 5.64 -17.85 -8.04
N ASP A 216 5.66 -17.96 -9.37
CA ASP A 216 4.46 -18.01 -10.19
C ASP A 216 4.37 -19.37 -10.90
N PRO A 217 3.46 -20.27 -10.48
CA PRO A 217 3.28 -21.58 -11.12
C PRO A 217 2.81 -21.50 -12.58
N GLU A 218 2.22 -20.37 -12.99
CA GLU A 218 1.76 -20.15 -14.36
C GLU A 218 2.85 -19.55 -15.26
N ASP A 219 4.04 -19.24 -14.71
CA ASP A 219 5.16 -18.67 -15.44
C ASP A 219 5.92 -19.74 -16.25
N PRO A 220 5.83 -19.72 -17.61
CA PRO A 220 6.56 -20.67 -18.45
C PRO A 220 8.07 -20.39 -18.48
N PHE A 221 8.51 -19.26 -17.93
CA PHE A 221 9.91 -18.84 -17.89
C PHE A 221 10.46 -18.76 -16.47
N SER A 222 9.89 -19.56 -15.56
CA SER A 222 10.34 -19.60 -14.17
C SER A 222 11.85 -19.87 -14.08
N PRO A 223 12.60 -19.05 -13.34
CA PRO A 223 14.06 -19.14 -13.26
C PRO A 223 14.53 -20.31 -12.36
N SER A 224 13.62 -21.01 -11.70
CA SER A 224 13.93 -22.16 -10.87
C SER A 224 12.80 -23.17 -10.90
N THR A 225 13.14 -24.43 -11.12
CA THR A 225 12.18 -25.53 -10.98
C THR A 225 11.58 -25.64 -9.56
N PRO A 226 10.37 -26.20 -9.40
CA PRO A 226 9.81 -26.53 -8.09
C PRO A 226 10.75 -27.37 -7.22
N GLU A 227 11.49 -28.30 -7.84
CA GLU A 227 12.50 -29.15 -7.19
C GLU A 227 13.68 -28.33 -6.64
N THR A 228 14.10 -27.26 -7.34
CA THR A 228 15.08 -26.31 -6.81
C THR A 228 14.56 -25.66 -5.53
N ILE A 229 13.30 -25.22 -5.52
CA ILE A 229 12.73 -24.56 -4.35
C ILE A 229 12.56 -25.56 -3.19
N ASP A 230 12.19 -26.81 -3.47
CA ASP A 230 12.18 -27.90 -2.49
C ASP A 230 13.58 -28.08 -1.88
N ARG A 231 14.62 -28.05 -2.71
CA ARG A 231 16.01 -28.20 -2.25
C ARG A 231 16.45 -27.02 -1.39
N LEU A 232 16.13 -25.80 -1.79
CA LEU A 232 16.38 -24.59 -1.02
C LEU A 232 15.71 -24.66 0.37
N GLU A 233 14.45 -25.08 0.43
CA GLU A 233 13.71 -25.26 1.69
C GLU A 233 14.36 -26.31 2.61
N GLN A 234 14.83 -27.43 2.05
CA GLN A 234 15.54 -28.48 2.80
C GLN A 234 16.88 -28.00 3.37
N VAL A 235 17.64 -27.22 2.61
CA VAL A 235 18.91 -26.64 3.07
C VAL A 235 18.65 -25.56 4.12
N ALA A 236 17.67 -24.68 3.90
CA ALA A 236 17.26 -23.64 4.85
C ALA A 236 16.81 -24.21 6.19
N ALA A 237 16.03 -25.29 6.17
CA ALA A 237 15.60 -25.99 7.38
C ALA A 237 16.78 -26.50 8.22
N ARG A 238 17.84 -27.02 7.58
CA ARG A 238 19.09 -27.43 8.26
C ARG A 238 19.88 -26.25 8.84
N MET A 239 19.70 -25.05 8.28
CA MET A 239 20.28 -23.80 8.76
C MET A 239 19.37 -23.04 9.74
N ASN A 240 18.27 -23.67 10.16
CA ASN A 240 17.25 -23.07 11.03
C ASN A 240 16.62 -21.79 10.46
N VAL A 241 16.51 -21.71 9.14
CA VAL A 241 15.84 -20.64 8.40
C VAL A 241 14.54 -21.18 7.81
N HIS A 242 13.48 -20.39 7.92
CA HIS A 242 12.23 -20.68 7.26
C HIS A 242 12.24 -20.11 5.85
N VAL A 243 12.01 -20.95 4.86
CA VAL A 243 11.72 -20.51 3.50
C VAL A 243 10.24 -20.79 3.24
N ARG A 244 9.53 -19.83 2.65
CA ARG A 244 8.12 -19.99 2.30
C ARG A 244 7.84 -19.45 0.91
N ARG A 245 7.25 -20.30 0.07
CA ARG A 245 6.71 -19.89 -1.22
C ARG A 245 5.52 -18.96 -1.02
N ILE A 246 5.49 -17.88 -1.78
CA ILE A 246 4.36 -16.96 -1.87
C ILE A 246 3.98 -16.76 -3.34
N GLY A 247 2.68 -16.60 -3.59
CA GLY A 247 2.13 -16.31 -4.91
C GLY A 247 1.99 -14.81 -5.20
N LEU A 248 1.67 -14.48 -6.46
CA LEU A 248 1.49 -13.09 -6.91
C LEU A 248 0.32 -12.35 -6.22
N ASP A 249 -0.63 -13.07 -5.63
CA ASP A 249 -1.77 -12.51 -4.88
C ASP A 249 -1.44 -12.20 -3.40
N GLU A 250 -0.28 -12.62 -2.92
CA GLU A 250 0.11 -12.54 -1.51
C GLU A 250 0.98 -11.32 -1.17
N ILE A 251 1.06 -10.31 -2.04
CA ILE A 251 1.89 -9.10 -1.84
C ILE A 251 1.67 -8.39 -0.49
N ARG A 252 0.46 -8.52 0.09
CA ARG A 252 0.13 -7.92 1.39
C ARG A 252 0.79 -8.64 2.56
N ARG A 253 1.10 -9.92 2.40
CA ARG A 253 1.74 -10.79 3.39
C ARG A 253 3.25 -10.67 3.36
N LEU A 254 3.81 -9.90 2.42
CA LEU A 254 5.26 -9.76 2.30
C LEU A 254 5.90 -9.24 3.59
N GLY A 255 5.22 -8.38 4.35
CA GLY A 255 5.69 -7.90 5.66
C GLY A 255 5.70 -8.93 6.79
N GLU A 256 5.28 -10.18 6.53
CA GLU A 256 5.38 -11.30 7.49
C GLU A 256 6.77 -11.96 7.48
N TYR A 257 7.63 -11.60 6.53
CA TYR A 257 8.94 -12.23 6.29
C TYR A 257 10.08 -11.23 6.53
N ASP A 258 11.29 -11.75 6.74
CA ASP A 258 12.50 -10.96 6.97
C ASP A 258 13.25 -10.64 5.67
N ALA A 259 13.05 -11.41 4.60
CA ALA A 259 13.67 -11.21 3.30
C ALA A 259 12.79 -11.71 2.14
N LEU A 260 13.08 -11.24 0.92
CA LEU A 260 12.42 -11.64 -0.33
C LEU A 260 13.43 -12.19 -1.34
N PHE A 261 13.12 -13.36 -1.90
CA PHE A 261 13.80 -13.94 -3.04
C PHE A 261 12.80 -14.11 -4.19
N ILE A 262 13.04 -13.48 -5.34
CA ILE A 262 12.08 -13.50 -6.46
C ILE A 262 12.46 -14.61 -7.44
N ARG A 263 11.63 -15.64 -7.57
CA ARG A 263 11.77 -16.73 -8.55
C ARG A 263 10.56 -16.78 -9.49
N ALA A 264 10.21 -15.62 -10.03
CA ALA A 264 9.17 -15.43 -11.03
C ALA A 264 9.66 -14.40 -12.05
N LEU A 265 9.13 -14.44 -13.28
CA LEU A 265 9.51 -13.56 -14.38
C LEU A 265 9.66 -12.10 -13.94
N THR A 266 10.89 -11.58 -14.06
CA THR A 266 11.20 -10.19 -13.76
C THR A 266 11.11 -9.31 -15.01
N GLY A 267 10.74 -8.06 -14.80
CA GLY A 267 10.64 -7.04 -15.82
C GLY A 267 9.84 -5.84 -15.33
N VAL A 268 10.09 -4.66 -15.87
CA VAL A 268 9.44 -3.40 -15.41
C VAL A 268 7.91 -3.45 -15.53
N ARG A 269 7.38 -4.33 -16.39
CA ARG A 269 5.93 -4.53 -16.60
C ARG A 269 5.37 -5.74 -15.84
N GLU A 270 6.23 -6.55 -15.23
CA GLU A 270 5.84 -7.81 -14.62
C GLU A 270 5.39 -7.62 -13.16
N PRO A 271 4.47 -8.46 -12.66
CA PRO A 271 3.99 -8.38 -11.28
C PRO A 271 5.11 -8.44 -10.23
N ALA A 272 6.17 -9.22 -10.49
CA ALA A 272 7.32 -9.37 -9.60
C ALA A 272 8.01 -8.02 -9.29
N PHE A 273 7.99 -7.06 -10.22
CA PHE A 273 8.55 -5.72 -9.99
C PHE A 273 7.81 -4.96 -8.87
N GLN A 274 6.49 -5.18 -8.70
CA GLN A 274 5.74 -4.59 -7.59
C GLN A 274 6.12 -5.20 -6.23
N PHE A 275 6.52 -6.48 -6.20
CA PHE A 275 7.03 -7.12 -4.99
C PHE A 275 8.41 -6.55 -4.62
N ALA A 276 9.30 -6.36 -5.60
CA ALA A 276 10.59 -5.71 -5.37
C ALA A 276 10.43 -4.29 -4.80
N LEU A 277 9.55 -3.46 -5.37
CA LEU A 277 9.24 -2.12 -4.84
C LEU A 277 8.64 -2.17 -3.42
N ARG A 278 7.77 -3.15 -3.15
CA ARG A 278 7.16 -3.32 -1.82
C ARG A 278 8.19 -3.76 -0.79
N ALA A 279 9.10 -4.67 -1.14
CA ALA A 279 10.18 -5.10 -0.27
C ALA A 279 11.14 -3.95 0.04
N GLU A 280 11.49 -3.13 -0.96
CA GLU A 280 12.29 -1.90 -0.78
C GLU A 280 11.61 -0.93 0.19
N ALA A 281 10.30 -0.71 0.05
CA ALA A 281 9.52 0.12 0.97
C ALA A 281 9.45 -0.44 2.40
N LEU A 282 9.66 -1.75 2.58
CA LEU A 282 9.71 -2.41 3.89
C LEU A 282 11.13 -2.48 4.47
N GLY A 283 12.16 -1.98 3.77
CA GLY A 283 13.55 -2.15 4.17
C GLY A 283 14.01 -3.62 4.17
N MET A 284 13.33 -4.46 3.41
CA MET A 284 13.54 -5.91 3.38
C MET A 284 14.71 -6.27 2.44
N PRO A 285 15.74 -7.01 2.91
CA PRO A 285 16.74 -7.61 2.04
C PRO A 285 16.08 -8.38 0.90
N THR A 286 16.42 -8.00 -0.33
CA THR A 286 15.77 -8.52 -1.54
C THR A 286 16.85 -8.93 -2.53
N ILE A 287 16.78 -10.15 -3.04
CA ILE A 287 17.44 -10.55 -4.29
C ILE A 287 16.46 -10.27 -5.42
N ASP A 288 16.96 -9.74 -6.54
CA ASP A 288 16.18 -9.18 -7.65
C ASP A 288 15.48 -7.85 -7.29
N ASP A 289 16.23 -6.90 -6.73
CA ASP A 289 15.72 -5.58 -6.35
C ASP A 289 15.26 -4.72 -7.55
N SER A 290 14.53 -3.64 -7.26
CA SER A 290 13.92 -2.80 -8.28
C SER A 290 14.94 -2.20 -9.26
N GLN A 291 16.15 -1.87 -8.81
CA GLN A 291 17.21 -1.31 -9.67
C GLN A 291 17.84 -2.39 -10.53
N SER A 292 18.11 -3.57 -9.97
CA SER A 292 18.63 -4.71 -10.71
C SER A 292 17.70 -5.09 -11.87
N ILE A 293 16.38 -5.19 -11.62
CA ILE A 293 15.37 -5.48 -12.65
C ILE A 293 15.40 -4.42 -13.77
N ILE A 294 15.45 -3.13 -13.43
CA ILE A 294 15.47 -2.04 -14.44
C ILE A 294 16.74 -2.10 -15.29
N ARG A 295 17.89 -2.33 -14.67
CA ARG A 295 19.20 -2.28 -15.35
C ARG A 295 19.43 -3.50 -16.24
N CYS A 296 19.10 -4.70 -15.76
CA CYS A 296 19.31 -5.95 -16.49
C CYS A 296 18.28 -6.19 -17.59
N SER A 297 17.05 -5.70 -17.43
CA SER A 297 16.00 -5.87 -18.46
C SER A 297 16.26 -5.05 -19.74
N ASN A 298 17.12 -4.03 -19.70
CA ASN A 298 17.39 -3.17 -20.86
C ASN A 298 18.78 -3.40 -21.45
N LYS A 299 18.85 -4.08 -22.59
CA LYS A 299 20.10 -4.44 -23.26
C LYS A 299 20.89 -3.23 -23.79
N VAL A 300 20.23 -2.12 -24.09
CA VAL A 300 20.90 -0.87 -24.53
C VAL A 300 21.65 -0.26 -23.37
N PHE A 301 21.01 -0.21 -22.19
CA PHE A 301 21.62 0.25 -20.96
C PHE A 301 22.85 -0.60 -20.60
N LEU A 302 22.72 -1.93 -20.63
CA LEU A 302 23.82 -2.85 -20.35
C LEU A 302 25.00 -2.65 -21.31
N GLU A 303 24.75 -2.59 -22.62
CA GLU A 303 25.84 -2.42 -23.60
C GLU A 303 26.59 -1.10 -23.40
N GLU A 304 25.88 0.01 -23.17
CA GLU A 304 26.51 1.31 -22.93
C GLU A 304 27.30 1.31 -21.62
N LEU A 305 26.77 0.68 -20.57
CA LEU A 305 27.43 0.55 -19.27
C LEU A 305 28.71 -0.27 -19.38
N LEU A 306 28.65 -1.46 -19.98
CA LEU A 306 29.79 -2.36 -20.15
C LEU A 306 30.90 -1.69 -20.96
N ARG A 307 30.53 -1.00 -22.05
CA ARG A 307 31.48 -0.27 -22.89
C ARG A 307 32.16 0.88 -22.14
N ARG A 308 31.39 1.68 -21.39
CA ARG A 308 31.91 2.82 -20.61
C ARG A 308 32.95 2.37 -19.59
N GLU A 309 32.71 1.24 -18.94
CA GLU A 309 33.58 0.67 -17.89
C GLU A 309 34.69 -0.24 -18.46
N GLY A 310 34.80 -0.34 -19.79
CA GLY A 310 35.83 -1.12 -20.45
C GLY A 310 35.72 -2.63 -20.23
N ILE A 311 34.50 -3.14 -20.01
CA ILE A 311 34.25 -4.58 -19.99
C ILE A 311 34.24 -5.09 -21.44
N PRO A 312 35.06 -6.11 -21.79
CA PRO A 312 35.05 -6.69 -23.13
C PRO A 312 33.67 -7.22 -23.52
N THR A 313 33.10 -6.69 -24.61
CA THR A 313 31.86 -7.16 -25.24
C THR A 313 32.08 -7.37 -26.74
N PRO A 314 31.25 -8.16 -27.43
CA PRO A 314 31.27 -8.21 -28.90
C PRO A 314 30.98 -6.84 -29.50
N ARG A 315 31.45 -6.57 -30.72
CA ARG A 315 31.14 -5.30 -31.39
C ARG A 315 29.62 -5.15 -31.52
N THR A 316 29.09 -4.07 -30.97
CA THR A 316 27.65 -3.87 -30.84
C THR A 316 27.27 -2.45 -31.24
N MET A 317 26.17 -2.30 -31.97
CA MET A 317 25.62 -1.03 -32.44
C MET A 317 24.17 -0.90 -32.02
N VAL A 318 23.81 0.26 -31.45
CA VAL A 318 22.42 0.65 -31.26
C VAL A 318 21.90 1.23 -32.57
N LEU A 319 20.82 0.67 -33.08
CA LEU A 319 20.26 1.02 -34.37
C LEU A 319 18.92 1.76 -34.22
N THR A 320 18.70 2.71 -35.12
CA THR A 320 17.40 3.34 -35.35
C THR A 320 16.86 2.90 -36.71
N SER A 321 15.59 3.16 -36.99
CA SER A 321 14.99 2.91 -38.31
C SER A 321 15.69 3.65 -39.47
N LYS A 322 16.54 4.64 -39.15
CA LYS A 322 17.30 5.45 -40.11
C LYS A 322 18.75 4.98 -40.28
N THR A 323 19.24 4.02 -39.48
CA THR A 323 20.64 3.58 -39.56
C THR A 323 20.91 2.85 -40.88
N PRO A 324 21.86 3.30 -41.71
CA PRO A 324 22.18 2.67 -42.99
C PRO A 324 22.71 1.24 -42.82
N TRP A 325 22.31 0.32 -43.72
CA TRP A 325 22.79 -1.06 -43.73
C TRP A 325 24.31 -1.13 -43.87
N GLU A 326 24.89 -0.22 -44.64
CA GLU A 326 26.31 -0.15 -44.95
C GLU A 326 27.15 0.05 -43.68
N GLN A 327 26.60 0.69 -42.64
CA GLN A 327 27.23 0.80 -41.33
C GLN A 327 27.05 -0.46 -40.49
N ILE A 328 25.90 -1.14 -40.63
CA ILE A 328 25.55 -2.33 -39.86
C ILE A 328 26.39 -3.53 -40.29
N CYS A 329 26.62 -3.70 -41.59
CA CYS A 329 27.41 -4.83 -42.11
C CYS A 329 28.90 -4.76 -41.75
N GLU A 330 29.38 -3.63 -41.20
CA GLU A 330 30.74 -3.54 -40.62
C GLU A 330 30.92 -4.47 -39.41
N LEU A 331 29.83 -4.89 -38.76
CA LEU A 331 29.83 -5.89 -37.68
C LEU A 331 30.18 -7.30 -38.17
N GLY A 332 30.19 -7.54 -39.48
CA GLY A 332 30.44 -8.84 -40.10
C GLY A 332 29.17 -9.62 -40.39
N ASP A 333 29.30 -10.64 -41.24
CA ASP A 333 28.22 -11.55 -41.60
C ASP A 333 28.57 -12.99 -41.15
N PRO A 334 27.68 -13.68 -40.42
CA PRO A 334 26.37 -13.21 -39.93
C PRO A 334 26.49 -12.23 -38.74
N LEU A 335 25.42 -11.49 -38.45
CA LEU A 335 25.26 -10.66 -37.24
C LEU A 335 23.97 -11.04 -36.50
N VAL A 336 23.81 -10.58 -35.26
CA VAL A 336 22.62 -10.83 -34.43
C VAL A 336 21.91 -9.51 -34.16
N ILE A 337 20.60 -9.46 -34.37
CA ILE A 337 19.75 -8.34 -33.95
C ILE A 337 18.83 -8.72 -32.80
N LYS A 338 18.67 -7.81 -31.83
CA LYS A 338 17.93 -8.03 -30.57
C LYS A 338 17.03 -6.83 -30.25
N LEU A 339 15.87 -7.08 -29.63
CA LEU A 339 15.06 -6.00 -29.02
C LEU A 339 15.70 -5.55 -27.68
N PRO A 340 15.57 -4.27 -27.29
CA PRO A 340 16.11 -3.75 -26.04
C PRO A 340 15.52 -4.40 -24.78
N ASP A 341 14.19 -4.60 -24.76
CA ASP A 341 13.41 -5.00 -23.57
C ASP A 341 12.86 -6.43 -23.66
N SER A 342 13.45 -7.31 -24.48
CA SER A 342 12.99 -8.70 -24.60
C SER A 342 13.73 -9.65 -23.66
N SER A 343 12.98 -10.51 -22.97
CA SER A 343 13.51 -11.62 -22.16
C SER A 343 13.53 -12.93 -22.97
N PHE A 344 14.41 -13.86 -22.62
CA PHE A 344 14.44 -15.26 -23.08
C PHE A 344 14.44 -15.51 -24.61
N SER A 345 15.30 -14.82 -25.37
CA SER A 345 15.61 -15.14 -26.78
C SER A 345 14.46 -15.04 -27.82
N ALA A 346 13.23 -14.68 -27.43
CA ALA A 346 12.06 -14.64 -28.33
C ALA A 346 12.14 -13.56 -29.42
N ALA A 347 13.01 -12.56 -29.26
CA ALA A 347 13.23 -11.49 -30.24
C ALA A 347 14.73 -11.29 -30.56
N VAL A 348 15.41 -12.41 -30.82
CA VAL A 348 16.83 -12.46 -31.21
C VAL A 348 16.93 -13.16 -32.56
N HIS A 349 17.39 -12.45 -33.59
CA HIS A 349 17.50 -12.98 -34.95
C HIS A 349 18.95 -12.96 -35.44
N LYS A 350 19.43 -14.11 -35.92
CA LYS A 350 20.68 -14.20 -36.69
C LYS A 350 20.40 -13.83 -38.14
N VAL A 351 21.16 -12.89 -38.66
CA VAL A 351 20.94 -12.25 -39.97
C VAL A 351 22.22 -12.38 -40.79
N SER A 352 22.09 -12.89 -42.01
CA SER A 352 23.23 -13.13 -42.92
C SER A 352 23.14 -12.32 -44.22
N SER A 353 22.11 -11.48 -44.37
CA SER A 353 21.92 -10.65 -45.56
C SER A 353 21.08 -9.40 -45.29
N ARG A 354 21.21 -8.41 -46.17
CA ARG A 354 20.40 -7.18 -46.14
C ARG A 354 18.90 -7.45 -46.23
N GLU A 355 18.50 -8.49 -46.94
CA GLU A 355 17.09 -8.87 -47.11
C GLU A 355 16.51 -9.47 -45.83
N GLU A 356 17.25 -10.36 -45.17
CA GLU A 356 16.91 -10.89 -43.85
C GLU A 356 16.83 -9.78 -42.80
N TYR A 357 17.82 -8.87 -42.79
CA TYR A 357 17.82 -7.71 -41.91
C TYR A 357 16.53 -6.89 -42.06
N ARG A 358 16.20 -6.49 -43.30
CA ARG A 358 15.01 -5.66 -43.57
C ARG A 358 13.72 -6.31 -43.08
N ARG A 359 13.59 -7.63 -43.27
CA ARG A 359 12.39 -8.38 -42.85
C ARG A 359 12.24 -8.37 -41.33
N HIS A 360 13.28 -8.74 -40.59
CA HIS A 360 13.23 -8.80 -39.13
C HIS A 360 13.23 -7.40 -38.48
N ALA A 361 14.07 -6.49 -38.94
CA ALA A 361 14.16 -5.14 -38.40
C ALA A 361 12.86 -4.33 -38.58
N ALA A 362 12.16 -4.48 -39.72
CA ALA A 362 10.87 -3.81 -39.92
C ALA A 362 9.82 -4.23 -38.89
N GLU A 363 9.82 -5.50 -38.49
CA GLU A 363 8.93 -6.00 -37.44
C GLU A 363 9.35 -5.50 -36.05
N MET A 364 10.64 -5.56 -35.73
CA MET A 364 11.18 -5.13 -34.45
C MET A 364 11.00 -3.62 -34.22
N PHE A 365 11.18 -2.79 -35.26
CA PHE A 365 10.98 -1.34 -35.16
C PHE A 365 9.51 -0.92 -35.00
N ARG A 366 8.55 -1.82 -35.22
CA ARG A 366 7.14 -1.58 -34.82
C ARG A 366 6.94 -1.71 -33.31
N GLN A 367 7.82 -2.46 -32.63
CA GLN A 367 7.71 -2.75 -31.20
C GLN A 367 8.59 -1.81 -30.36
N SER A 368 9.74 -1.39 -30.90
CA SER A 368 10.69 -0.51 -30.21
C SER A 368 11.28 0.53 -31.18
N PRO A 369 11.51 1.79 -30.75
CA PRO A 369 12.22 2.77 -31.58
C PRO A 369 13.70 2.43 -31.80
N LEU A 370 14.25 1.53 -30.98
CA LEU A 370 15.65 1.10 -31.01
C LEU A 370 15.75 -0.43 -31.12
N ILE A 371 16.76 -0.92 -31.82
CA ILE A 371 17.20 -2.32 -31.79
C ILE A 371 18.71 -2.37 -31.59
N ILE A 372 19.23 -3.50 -31.15
CA ILE A 372 20.66 -3.72 -31.00
C ILE A 372 21.11 -4.66 -32.11
N ALA A 373 22.19 -4.33 -32.81
CA ALA A 373 22.92 -5.25 -33.69
C ALA A 373 24.27 -5.58 -33.08
N GLN A 374 24.64 -6.85 -33.06
CA GLN A 374 25.83 -7.37 -32.41
C GLN A 374 26.54 -8.36 -33.34
N GLU A 375 27.87 -8.31 -33.36
CA GLU A 375 28.72 -9.28 -34.04
C GLU A 375 28.41 -10.71 -33.59
N TYR A 376 28.26 -11.63 -34.54
CA TYR A 376 28.04 -13.04 -34.22
C TYR A 376 29.37 -13.74 -33.90
N LEU A 377 29.49 -14.26 -32.68
CA LEU A 377 30.64 -15.03 -32.24
C LEU A 377 30.25 -16.51 -32.12
N PRO A 378 30.76 -17.39 -33.00
CA PRO A 378 30.51 -18.83 -32.90
C PRO A 378 31.23 -19.42 -31.70
N THR A 379 30.54 -20.29 -30.97
CA THR A 379 31.10 -21.03 -29.83
C THR A 379 30.36 -22.36 -29.67
N GLU A 380 31.01 -23.32 -29.02
CA GLU A 380 30.41 -24.62 -28.69
C GLU A 380 29.50 -24.54 -27.45
N PHE A 381 29.78 -23.59 -26.55
CA PHE A 381 29.02 -23.33 -25.34
C PHE A 381 29.20 -21.88 -24.86
N ASP A 382 28.30 -21.43 -24.03
CA ASP A 382 28.39 -20.16 -23.29
C ASP A 382 28.69 -20.45 -21.83
N TRP A 383 29.63 -19.70 -21.24
CA TRP A 383 29.85 -19.72 -19.80
C TRP A 383 28.75 -18.92 -19.12
N ARG A 384 28.07 -19.53 -18.15
CA ARG A 384 27.23 -18.82 -17.18
C ARG A 384 28.02 -18.71 -15.89
N ILE A 385 28.43 -17.49 -15.56
CA ILE A 385 29.07 -17.16 -14.29
C ILE A 385 28.02 -16.53 -13.39
N THR A 386 27.55 -17.30 -12.40
CA THR A 386 26.54 -16.82 -11.45
C THR A 386 27.22 -16.22 -10.24
N VAL A 387 26.90 -14.97 -9.95
CA VAL A 387 27.50 -14.14 -8.91
C VAL A 387 26.46 -13.84 -7.84
N LEU A 388 26.86 -13.89 -6.56
CA LEU A 388 26.04 -13.48 -5.42
C LEU A 388 26.90 -12.71 -4.43
N GLY A 389 26.49 -11.51 -4.01
CA GLY A 389 27.25 -10.71 -3.03
C GLY A 389 28.67 -10.37 -3.49
N GLY A 390 28.85 -10.17 -4.80
CA GLY A 390 30.16 -9.94 -5.41
C GLY A 390 31.12 -11.14 -5.39
N ARG A 391 30.61 -12.36 -5.16
CA ARG A 391 31.39 -13.61 -5.16
C ARG A 391 30.82 -14.63 -6.13
N LEU A 392 31.66 -15.53 -6.62
CA LEU A 392 31.24 -16.63 -7.48
C LEU A 392 30.33 -17.59 -6.69
N LEU A 393 29.08 -17.72 -7.13
CA LEU A 393 28.12 -18.67 -6.58
C LEU A 393 28.21 -20.02 -7.30
N PHE A 394 28.27 -20.04 -8.63
CA PHE A 394 28.58 -21.26 -9.40
C PHE A 394 28.98 -20.88 -10.83
N ALA A 395 29.57 -21.84 -11.55
CA ALA A 395 29.89 -21.72 -12.96
C ALA A 395 29.33 -22.91 -13.73
N ALA A 396 28.79 -22.67 -14.92
CA ALA A 396 28.27 -23.73 -15.78
C ALA A 396 28.52 -23.43 -17.26
N ARG A 397 28.60 -24.49 -18.06
CA ARG A 397 28.65 -24.41 -19.52
C ARG A 397 27.30 -24.75 -20.09
N TYR A 398 26.72 -23.81 -20.83
CA TYR A 398 25.45 -23.97 -21.53
C TYR A 398 25.73 -24.25 -23.00
N TYR A 399 25.48 -25.48 -23.43
CA TYR A 399 25.71 -25.89 -24.82
C TYR A 399 24.56 -25.43 -25.71
N MET A 400 24.81 -25.30 -27.02
CA MET A 400 23.76 -24.95 -27.97
C MET A 400 22.81 -26.14 -28.21
N ALA A 401 21.53 -25.85 -28.49
CA ALA A 401 20.56 -26.88 -28.87
C ALA A 401 20.99 -27.61 -30.15
N ARG A 402 20.61 -28.87 -30.30
CA ARG A 402 21.17 -29.75 -31.34
C ARG A 402 20.88 -29.20 -32.74
N GLY A 403 21.94 -28.79 -33.45
CA GLY A 403 21.84 -28.24 -34.80
C GLY A 403 21.38 -26.78 -34.86
N HIS A 404 21.35 -26.08 -33.73
CA HIS A 404 20.99 -24.66 -33.63
C HIS A 404 22.11 -23.83 -32.98
N TRP A 405 22.03 -22.51 -33.12
CA TRP A 405 23.02 -21.54 -32.62
C TRP A 405 22.61 -20.88 -31.28
N GLN A 406 21.46 -21.28 -30.73
CA GLN A 406 20.94 -20.81 -29.44
C GLN A 406 20.86 -21.99 -28.48
N ILE A 407 20.94 -21.69 -27.18
CA ILE A 407 20.82 -22.67 -26.10
C ILE A 407 19.39 -23.23 -25.95
N ARG A 408 18.38 -22.53 -26.51
CA ARG A 408 16.96 -22.94 -26.51
C ARG A 408 16.33 -22.69 -27.88
N VAL A 409 15.50 -23.63 -28.35
CA VAL A 409 14.74 -23.52 -29.61
C VAL A 409 13.35 -24.14 -29.45
N GLU A 410 12.32 -23.45 -29.94
CA GLU A 410 10.99 -24.02 -30.12
C GLU A 410 10.92 -24.76 -31.46
N SER A 411 10.65 -26.07 -31.44
CA SER A 411 10.56 -26.89 -32.67
C SER A 411 9.51 -27.99 -32.54
N GLY A 412 8.56 -28.04 -33.49
CA GLY A 412 7.59 -29.14 -33.60
C GLY A 412 6.56 -29.25 -32.46
N GLY A 413 6.25 -28.17 -31.75
CA GLY A 413 5.26 -28.17 -30.65
C GLY A 413 5.85 -28.51 -29.26
N GLY A 414 7.18 -28.53 -29.13
CA GLY A 414 7.91 -28.60 -27.86
C GLY A 414 9.20 -27.79 -27.89
N GLU A 415 9.87 -27.69 -26.74
CA GLU A 415 11.13 -26.98 -26.56
C GLU A 415 12.33 -27.95 -26.57
N ASP A 416 13.38 -27.63 -27.33
CA ASP A 416 14.66 -28.35 -27.33
C ASP A 416 15.73 -27.49 -26.66
N TYR A 417 16.33 -27.99 -25.59
CA TYR A 417 17.35 -27.31 -24.78
C TYR A 417 18.72 -27.95 -24.99
N GLY A 418 19.75 -27.11 -25.02
CA GLY A 418 21.13 -27.58 -24.96
C GLY A 418 21.47 -28.14 -23.59
N ARG A 419 22.42 -29.09 -23.56
CA ARG A 419 22.94 -29.67 -22.31
C ARG A 419 23.53 -28.57 -21.42
N VAL A 420 23.31 -28.64 -20.11
CA VAL A 420 24.05 -27.86 -19.12
C VAL A 420 25.13 -28.75 -18.50
N ALA A 421 26.31 -28.19 -18.26
CA ALA A 421 27.38 -28.86 -17.51
C ALA A 421 27.91 -27.92 -16.44
N ALA A 422 27.50 -28.14 -15.18
CA ALA A 422 28.08 -27.44 -14.04
C ALA A 422 29.58 -27.75 -13.94
N VAL A 423 30.35 -26.73 -13.59
CA VAL A 423 31.80 -26.79 -13.42
C VAL A 423 32.11 -26.43 -11.97
N PRO A 424 32.86 -27.26 -11.22
CA PRO A 424 33.25 -26.94 -9.85
C PRO A 424 33.92 -25.56 -9.78
N ARG A 425 33.60 -24.76 -8.76
CA ARG A 425 34.08 -23.37 -8.65
C ARG A 425 35.60 -23.24 -8.79
N GLU A 426 36.36 -24.19 -8.24
CA GLU A 426 37.83 -24.18 -8.29
C GLU A 426 38.40 -24.53 -9.68
N GLN A 427 37.58 -25.09 -10.56
CA GLN A 427 37.95 -25.48 -11.92
C GLN A 427 37.46 -24.48 -12.97
N ALA A 428 36.64 -23.50 -12.58
CA ALA A 428 36.23 -22.41 -13.46
C ALA A 428 37.46 -21.56 -13.85
N PRO A 429 37.65 -21.23 -15.14
CA PRO A 429 38.81 -20.44 -15.58
C PRO A 429 38.88 -19.09 -14.86
N PRO A 430 40.00 -18.74 -14.19
CA PRO A 430 40.09 -17.51 -13.41
C PRO A 430 39.79 -16.23 -14.20
N GLU A 431 40.19 -16.19 -15.47
CA GLU A 431 39.97 -15.03 -16.36
C GLU A 431 38.47 -14.84 -16.68
N VAL A 432 37.73 -15.93 -16.84
CA VAL A 432 36.27 -15.91 -17.10
C VAL A 432 35.52 -15.52 -15.83
N VAL A 433 35.95 -16.04 -14.68
CA VAL A 433 35.37 -15.69 -13.37
C VAL A 433 35.60 -14.23 -13.03
N ASP A 434 36.83 -13.72 -13.17
CA ASP A 434 37.16 -12.29 -12.92
C ASP A 434 36.31 -11.37 -13.79
N LEU A 435 36.18 -11.70 -15.07
CA LEU A 435 35.33 -10.94 -15.99
C LEU A 435 33.86 -10.93 -15.54
N GLY A 436 33.32 -12.08 -15.14
CA GLY A 436 31.96 -12.18 -14.63
C GLY A 436 31.74 -11.37 -13.35
N LEU A 437 32.66 -11.45 -12.38
CA LEU A 437 32.58 -10.69 -11.13
C LEU A 437 32.63 -9.18 -11.38
N ARG A 438 33.56 -8.72 -12.23
CA ARG A 438 33.66 -7.30 -12.60
C ARG A 438 32.42 -6.79 -13.31
N ALA A 439 31.83 -7.59 -14.19
CA ALA A 439 30.61 -7.22 -14.91
C ALA A 439 29.40 -7.12 -13.96
N ALA A 440 29.20 -8.11 -13.10
CA ALA A 440 28.12 -8.12 -12.12
C ALA A 440 28.21 -6.96 -11.12
N ALA A 441 29.42 -6.60 -10.68
CA ALA A 441 29.66 -5.48 -9.75
C ALA A 441 29.21 -4.11 -10.30
N LEU A 442 29.02 -3.96 -11.62
CA LEU A 442 28.46 -2.74 -12.21
C LEU A 442 26.95 -2.60 -11.99
N ILE A 443 26.26 -3.72 -11.71
CA ILE A 443 24.83 -3.73 -11.44
C ILE A 443 24.55 -3.54 -9.96
N GLY A 444 25.14 -4.40 -9.11
CA GLY A 444 24.95 -4.40 -7.67
C GLY A 444 25.61 -5.60 -6.97
N ASP A 445 25.13 -5.95 -5.79
CA ASP A 445 25.59 -7.07 -4.96
C ASP A 445 24.56 -8.22 -4.84
N GLY A 446 23.47 -8.19 -5.62
CA GLY A 446 22.47 -9.25 -5.70
C GLY A 446 22.94 -10.54 -6.38
N LEU A 447 21.97 -11.34 -6.84
CA LEU A 447 22.21 -12.52 -7.65
C LEU A 447 22.26 -12.09 -9.12
N TYR A 448 23.30 -12.45 -9.86
CA TYR A 448 23.41 -12.14 -11.28
C TYR A 448 23.97 -13.31 -12.07
N GLY A 449 23.40 -13.60 -13.23
CA GLY A 449 23.99 -14.54 -14.20
C GLY A 449 24.65 -13.78 -15.32
N VAL A 450 25.97 -13.89 -15.44
CA VAL A 450 26.74 -13.26 -16.51
C VAL A 450 27.04 -14.29 -17.59
N ASP A 451 26.54 -14.05 -18.80
CA ASP A 451 26.84 -14.86 -19.97
C ASP A 451 28.13 -14.40 -20.64
N ILE A 452 29.06 -15.33 -20.81
CA ILE A 452 30.39 -15.05 -21.34
C ILE A 452 30.69 -16.03 -22.47
N LYS A 453 31.22 -15.50 -23.58
CA LYS A 453 31.79 -16.32 -24.66
C LYS A 453 33.29 -16.27 -24.62
N GLU A 454 33.92 -17.43 -24.84
CA GLU A 454 35.34 -17.51 -25.14
C GLU A 454 35.57 -17.28 -26.63
N THR A 455 36.51 -16.39 -26.94
CA THR A 455 36.93 -16.12 -28.32
C THR A 455 38.44 -16.29 -28.44
N ALA A 456 38.94 -16.33 -29.68
CA ALA A 456 40.39 -16.31 -29.94
C ALA A 456 41.09 -15.05 -29.37
N GLY A 457 40.34 -13.96 -29.14
CA GLY A 457 40.84 -12.71 -28.56
C GLY A 457 40.64 -12.58 -27.05
N GLY A 458 40.13 -13.61 -26.37
CA GLY A 458 39.80 -13.59 -24.94
C GLY A 458 38.30 -13.70 -24.66
N ALA A 459 37.95 -13.73 -23.38
CA ALA A 459 36.56 -13.82 -22.92
C ALA A 459 35.83 -12.48 -23.08
N VAL A 460 34.56 -12.53 -23.50
CA VAL A 460 33.70 -11.34 -23.67
C VAL A 460 32.32 -11.56 -23.04
N VAL A 461 31.77 -10.53 -22.40
CA VAL A 461 30.44 -10.53 -21.80
C VAL A 461 29.38 -10.33 -22.88
N ILE A 462 28.34 -11.14 -22.85
CA ILE A 462 27.21 -11.10 -23.78
C ILE A 462 26.01 -10.40 -23.14
N GLU A 463 25.66 -10.80 -21.91
CA GLU A 463 24.54 -10.23 -21.16
C GLU A 463 24.70 -10.48 -19.65
N ILE A 464 23.98 -9.70 -18.85
CA ILE A 464 23.86 -9.86 -17.40
C ILE A 464 22.38 -9.96 -17.07
N ASN A 465 21.98 -11.05 -16.43
CA ASN A 465 20.61 -11.34 -16.01
C ASN A 465 20.47 -11.13 -14.50
N ASP A 466 19.49 -10.34 -14.06
CA ASP A 466 19.14 -10.13 -12.65
C ASP A 466 18.54 -11.39 -12.04
N ASN A 467 17.74 -12.13 -12.81
CA ASN A 467 17.04 -13.32 -12.34
C ASN A 467 17.50 -14.59 -13.06
N PRO A 468 18.77 -15.02 -12.90
CA PRO A 468 19.33 -16.14 -13.66
C PRO A 468 18.74 -17.48 -13.24
N ASN A 469 18.82 -18.47 -14.13
CA ASN A 469 18.47 -19.85 -13.83
C ASN A 469 19.29 -20.42 -12.65
N LEU A 470 18.61 -21.21 -11.83
CA LEU A 470 19.20 -22.08 -10.82
C LEU A 470 18.35 -23.34 -10.75
N ASP A 471 18.81 -24.40 -11.39
CA ASP A 471 18.06 -25.65 -11.55
C ASP A 471 18.76 -26.84 -10.88
N HIS A 472 18.04 -27.47 -9.95
CA HIS A 472 18.49 -28.66 -9.24
C HIS A 472 18.65 -29.84 -10.22
N GLY A 473 19.80 -30.50 -10.17
CA GLY A 473 20.15 -31.58 -11.08
C GLY A 473 20.83 -31.12 -12.37
N GLU A 474 20.96 -29.82 -12.60
CA GLU A 474 21.72 -29.24 -13.72
C GLU A 474 22.83 -28.32 -13.19
N ASP A 475 22.48 -27.11 -12.73
CA ASP A 475 23.41 -26.06 -12.30
C ASP A 475 24.17 -26.40 -11.01
N ASP A 476 23.53 -27.15 -10.11
CA ASP A 476 24.08 -27.49 -8.79
C ASP A 476 24.85 -28.81 -8.75
N THR A 477 24.97 -29.53 -9.87
CA THR A 477 25.56 -30.88 -9.90
C THR A 477 27.03 -30.93 -9.49
N ALA A 478 27.76 -29.82 -9.62
CA ALA A 478 29.17 -29.72 -9.24
C ALA A 478 29.38 -29.38 -7.75
N ASP A 479 28.67 -28.37 -7.22
CA ASP A 479 28.90 -27.81 -5.89
C ASP A 479 27.80 -28.17 -4.85
N GLY A 480 26.67 -28.72 -5.33
CA GLY A 480 25.54 -29.21 -4.55
C GLY A 480 25.00 -28.21 -3.53
N ASP A 481 24.80 -28.69 -2.30
CA ASP A 481 24.24 -27.89 -1.19
C ASP A 481 25.02 -26.62 -0.85
N ALA A 482 26.28 -26.48 -1.28
CA ALA A 482 27.05 -25.28 -1.03
C ALA A 482 26.40 -24.03 -1.65
N ILE A 483 25.83 -24.14 -2.85
CA ILE A 483 25.14 -23.04 -3.54
C ILE A 483 23.98 -22.51 -2.69
N TYR A 484 23.09 -23.40 -2.25
CA TYR A 484 21.94 -23.03 -1.44
C TYR A 484 22.35 -22.47 -0.07
N ARG A 485 23.39 -23.04 0.57
CA ARG A 485 23.91 -22.52 1.86
C ARG A 485 24.44 -21.10 1.72
N ASP A 486 25.16 -20.81 0.64
CA ASP A 486 25.68 -19.47 0.38
C ASP A 486 24.55 -18.48 0.11
N LEU A 487 23.50 -18.91 -0.61
CA LEU A 487 22.31 -18.11 -0.87
C LEU A 487 21.54 -17.74 0.41
N ILE A 488 21.32 -18.73 1.28
CA ILE A 488 20.69 -18.50 2.59
C ILE A 488 21.61 -17.65 3.47
N GLY A 489 22.92 -17.90 3.43
CA GLY A 489 23.93 -17.14 4.17
C GLY A 489 23.97 -15.66 3.76
N TYR A 490 23.80 -15.36 2.48
CA TYR A 490 23.67 -14.00 1.97
C TYR A 490 22.50 -13.27 2.63
N PHE A 491 21.30 -13.87 2.62
CA PHE A 491 20.14 -13.26 3.28
C PHE A 491 20.34 -13.07 4.77
N LEU A 492 20.88 -14.06 5.46
CA LEU A 492 21.15 -13.98 6.91
C LEU A 492 22.09 -12.82 7.25
N GLY A 493 23.17 -12.64 6.49
CA GLY A 493 24.10 -11.53 6.69
C GLY A 493 23.42 -10.17 6.55
N HIS A 494 22.58 -10.00 5.52
CA HIS A 494 21.87 -8.74 5.29
C HIS A 494 20.76 -8.46 6.31
N ILE A 495 20.09 -9.51 6.80
CA ILE A 495 19.12 -9.41 7.89
C ILE A 495 19.83 -8.97 9.18
N GLU A 496 20.99 -9.55 9.48
CA GLU A 496 21.79 -9.22 10.67
C GLU A 496 22.37 -7.80 10.60
N GLU A 497 22.90 -7.38 9.45
CA GLU A 497 23.37 -6.01 9.24
C GLU A 497 22.27 -4.95 9.37
N ASN A 498 21.06 -5.25 8.88
CA ASN A 498 19.90 -4.38 9.09
C ASN A 498 19.52 -4.30 10.58
N GLY A 499 19.63 -5.41 11.32
CA GLY A 499 19.44 -5.45 12.77
C GLY A 499 20.51 -4.67 13.56
N ASP A 500 21.77 -4.67 13.11
CA ASP A 500 22.88 -3.95 13.75
C ASP A 500 22.92 -2.45 13.40
N ARG A 501 22.46 -2.06 12.20
CA ARG A 501 22.20 -0.63 11.86
C ARG A 501 21.10 -0.05 12.75
N ASP A 502 20.10 -0.86 13.10
CA ASP A 502 19.11 -0.54 14.12
C ASP A 502 19.72 -0.48 15.54
N ALA A 503 20.76 -1.25 15.86
CA ALA A 503 21.38 -1.25 17.18
C ALA A 503 22.39 -0.10 17.41
N GLY A 504 23.18 0.27 16.39
CA GLY A 504 24.30 1.23 16.50
C GLY A 504 23.91 2.72 16.35
N GLY A 505 22.87 3.02 15.57
CA GLY A 505 22.38 4.40 15.39
C GLY A 505 21.35 4.84 16.44
N GLN A 506 20.72 3.90 17.14
CA GLN A 506 19.58 4.17 18.03
C GLN A 506 19.95 4.43 19.51
N ALA A 507 21.21 4.24 19.90
CA ALA A 507 21.62 4.31 21.32
C ALA A 507 21.73 5.75 21.88
N ALA A 508 21.90 6.78 21.04
CA ALA A 508 22.00 8.17 21.49
C ALA A 508 20.67 8.95 21.46
N VAL A 509 19.61 8.39 20.87
CA VAL A 509 18.35 9.13 20.57
C VAL A 509 17.13 8.54 21.31
N ARG A 510 17.28 7.43 22.06
CA ARG A 510 16.19 6.74 22.77
C ARG A 510 15.99 7.16 24.24
N SER A 511 15.97 8.46 24.50
CA SER A 511 15.58 9.02 25.81
C SER A 511 14.77 10.28 25.52
N ALA A 512 13.44 10.34 25.58
CA ALA A 512 12.48 9.60 26.38
C ALA A 512 11.09 9.61 25.68
N LEU A 513 10.19 8.70 26.09
CA LEU A 513 8.73 8.57 25.80
C LEU A 513 8.32 7.37 24.92
N PRO A 514 7.09 6.84 25.11
CA PRO A 514 6.78 5.42 24.92
C PRO A 514 6.61 5.04 23.45
N ARG A 515 7.06 3.82 23.12
CA ARG A 515 6.77 3.17 21.84
C ARG A 515 5.25 3.08 21.67
N MET A 516 4.73 3.76 20.65
CA MET A 516 3.36 3.55 20.19
C MET A 516 3.29 2.19 19.49
N PRO A 517 2.28 1.36 19.79
CA PRO A 517 2.10 0.09 19.09
C PRO A 517 1.83 0.35 17.61
N THR A 518 2.55 -0.34 16.74
CA THR A 518 2.17 -0.55 15.34
C THR A 518 0.93 -1.44 15.31
N GLU A 519 -0.25 -0.86 15.57
CA GLU A 519 -1.53 -1.58 15.47
C GLU A 519 -1.79 -1.98 14.01
N ALA A 520 -2.04 -3.27 13.79
CA ALA A 520 -2.63 -3.79 12.55
C ALA A 520 -3.90 -3.01 12.19
N ARG A 521 -4.12 -2.75 10.89
CA ARG A 521 -5.22 -1.91 10.35
C ARG A 521 -6.59 -2.28 10.94
N ARG A 522 -6.98 -1.57 12.00
CA ARG A 522 -8.27 -1.65 12.67
C ARG A 522 -9.38 -1.10 11.78
N HIS A 523 -10.54 -1.76 11.78
CA HIS A 523 -11.77 -1.16 11.24
C HIS A 523 -12.26 -0.07 12.19
N TYR A 524 -12.01 1.19 11.84
CA TYR A 524 -12.45 2.33 12.62
C TYR A 524 -13.93 2.64 12.41
N ARG A 525 -14.63 2.98 13.49
CA ARG A 525 -16.00 3.54 13.40
C ARG A 525 -15.94 4.97 12.84
N PRO A 526 -17.04 5.48 12.26
CA PRO A 526 -17.12 6.88 11.86
C PRO A 526 -16.77 7.81 13.02
N PHE A 527 -15.94 8.81 12.75
CA PHE A 527 -15.49 9.81 13.74
C PHE A 527 -14.67 9.23 14.93
N GLU A 528 -14.23 7.97 14.84
CA GLU A 528 -13.40 7.36 15.90
C GLU A 528 -11.97 7.89 15.89
N VAL A 529 -11.40 8.02 14.70
CA VAL A 529 -10.06 8.53 14.45
C VAL A 529 -10.10 9.56 13.33
N VAL A 530 -9.03 10.33 13.20
CA VAL A 530 -8.84 11.33 12.14
C VAL A 530 -7.44 11.18 11.56
N GLY A 531 -7.34 11.11 10.24
CA GLY A 531 -6.07 11.35 9.54
C GLY A 531 -5.96 12.82 9.15
N LEU A 532 -4.79 13.41 9.33
CA LEU A 532 -4.52 14.80 8.96
C LEU A 532 -3.40 14.85 7.92
N GLU A 533 -3.55 15.74 6.95
CA GLU A 533 -2.55 16.10 5.94
C GLU A 533 -2.49 17.64 5.90
N LEU A 534 -1.30 18.23 5.96
CA LEU A 534 -1.06 19.68 6.01
C LEU A 534 0.01 20.04 4.99
N GLU A 535 -0.26 21.04 4.15
CA GLU A 535 0.66 21.51 3.12
C GLU A 535 1.24 22.89 3.51
N TYR A 536 2.54 23.08 3.28
CA TYR A 536 3.26 24.34 3.53
C TYR A 536 4.19 24.69 2.36
N ALA A 537 4.37 25.98 2.07
CA ALA A 537 5.41 26.41 1.13
C ALA A 537 6.78 26.42 1.81
N VAL A 538 7.82 26.06 1.08
CA VAL A 538 9.22 26.26 1.43
C VAL A 538 9.68 27.57 0.80
N VAL A 539 10.28 28.43 1.62
CA VAL A 539 10.73 29.77 1.22
C VAL A 539 12.15 30.07 1.72
N ASP A 540 12.86 30.99 1.06
CA ASP A 540 14.14 31.53 1.54
C ASP A 540 13.94 32.52 2.70
N ASN A 541 15.04 33.14 3.16
CA ASN A 541 15.00 34.10 4.28
C ASN A 541 14.26 35.40 3.93
N GLU A 542 14.12 35.72 2.65
CA GLU A 542 13.36 36.84 2.12
C GLU A 542 11.90 36.47 1.83
N LEU A 543 11.49 35.24 2.19
CA LEU A 543 10.19 34.63 1.92
C LEU A 543 9.87 34.52 0.42
N ASN A 544 10.88 34.31 -0.43
CA ASN A 544 10.64 33.90 -1.82
C ASN A 544 10.51 32.37 -1.91
N PRO A 545 9.68 31.84 -2.82
CA PRO A 545 9.52 30.40 -3.00
C PRO A 545 10.83 29.69 -3.30
N ALA A 546 11.10 28.58 -2.60
CA ALA A 546 12.32 27.81 -2.73
C ALA A 546 12.01 26.33 -3.00
N SER A 547 12.38 25.87 -4.20
CA SER A 547 12.30 24.46 -4.63
C SER A 547 13.38 23.62 -3.94
N ARG A 548 13.10 23.22 -2.69
CA ARG A 548 14.05 22.54 -1.79
C ARG A 548 13.47 21.32 -1.09
N VAL A 549 12.23 20.91 -1.40
CA VAL A 549 11.57 19.79 -0.73
C VAL A 549 12.32 18.49 -1.01
N GLU A 550 12.69 18.23 -2.28
CA GLU A 550 13.48 17.04 -2.63
C GLU A 550 14.85 17.02 -1.93
N ASP A 551 15.54 18.16 -1.93
CA ASP A 551 16.87 18.29 -1.31
C ASP A 551 16.78 18.01 0.21
N ALA A 552 15.74 18.51 0.87
CA ALA A 552 15.48 18.26 2.28
C ALA A 552 15.13 16.78 2.55
N PHE A 553 14.29 16.14 1.73
CA PHE A 553 14.00 14.70 1.85
C PHE A 553 15.25 13.86 1.69
N ARG A 554 16.12 14.20 0.75
CA ARG A 554 17.40 13.51 0.56
C ARG A 554 18.29 13.60 1.79
N VAL A 555 18.34 14.75 2.46
CA VAL A 555 19.09 14.91 3.71
C VAL A 555 18.51 14.06 4.83
N ILE A 556 17.18 14.05 4.99
CA ILE A 556 16.53 13.33 6.09
C ILE A 556 16.60 11.81 5.88
N ALA A 557 16.34 11.33 4.66
CA ALA A 557 16.34 9.91 4.35
C ALA A 557 17.74 9.33 4.06
N GLY A 558 18.77 10.18 3.90
CA GLY A 558 20.11 9.78 3.49
C GLY A 558 20.20 9.27 2.05
N ARG A 559 19.09 9.26 1.30
CA ARG A 559 18.99 8.83 -0.09
C ARG A 559 17.95 9.67 -0.84
N PRO A 560 18.05 9.79 -2.17
CA PRO A 560 17.04 10.48 -2.95
C PRO A 560 15.68 9.76 -2.86
N THR A 561 14.64 10.43 -2.39
CA THR A 561 13.29 9.87 -2.16
C THR A 561 12.22 10.93 -2.42
N SER A 562 10.96 10.51 -2.52
CA SER A 562 9.79 11.39 -2.67
C SER A 562 8.89 11.39 -1.44
N ASP A 563 9.17 10.50 -0.49
CA ASP A 563 8.52 10.39 0.79
C ASP A 563 9.52 10.00 1.87
N VAL A 564 9.23 10.42 3.09
CA VAL A 564 10.05 10.16 4.28
C VAL A 564 9.13 9.86 5.45
N GLU A 565 9.38 8.79 6.19
CA GLU A 565 8.69 8.52 7.45
C GLU A 565 9.60 8.89 8.62
N LEU A 566 9.09 9.69 9.56
CA LEU A 566 9.84 10.15 10.72
C LEU A 566 8.93 10.16 11.95
N ASP A 567 9.25 9.33 12.95
CA ASP A 567 8.67 9.37 14.29
C ASP A 567 7.12 9.48 14.35
N GLY A 568 6.41 8.77 13.45
CA GLY A 568 4.94 8.72 13.41
C GLY A 568 4.27 9.71 12.45
N VAL A 569 5.03 10.59 11.81
CA VAL A 569 4.58 11.45 10.70
C VAL A 569 5.25 11.05 9.39
N GLY A 570 4.55 11.28 8.28
CA GLY A 570 5.07 11.09 6.94
C GLY A 570 5.22 12.43 6.25
N PHE A 571 6.27 12.57 5.44
CA PHE A 571 6.48 13.69 4.53
C PHE A 571 6.28 13.17 3.10
N SER A 572 5.60 13.94 2.26
CA SER A 572 5.45 13.65 0.83
C SER A 572 5.66 14.88 -0.01
N ASN A 573 5.99 14.65 -1.28
CA ASN A 573 6.04 15.69 -2.29
C ASN A 573 4.63 16.02 -2.81
N GLU A 574 4.47 17.26 -3.24
CA GLU A 574 3.31 17.71 -4.02
C GLU A 574 3.69 17.96 -5.49
N ILE A 575 2.72 18.39 -6.32
CA ILE A 575 2.96 18.72 -7.74
C ILE A 575 4.04 19.78 -7.92
N ALA A 576 4.15 20.73 -6.99
CA ALA A 576 5.15 21.79 -6.99
C ALA A 576 6.26 21.49 -5.98
N ASP A 577 7.52 21.59 -6.42
CA ASP A 577 8.70 21.20 -5.63
C ASP A 577 9.01 22.14 -4.44
N HIS A 578 8.30 23.25 -4.34
CA HIS A 578 8.38 24.14 -3.18
C HIS A 578 7.26 23.87 -2.17
N VAL A 579 6.39 22.89 -2.40
CA VAL A 579 5.28 22.54 -1.49
C VAL A 579 5.61 21.23 -0.76
N PHE A 580 5.57 21.32 0.57
CA PHE A 580 5.82 20.23 1.51
C PHE A 580 4.50 19.72 2.06
N GLU A 581 4.22 18.42 1.93
CA GLU A 581 3.08 17.76 2.59
C GLU A 581 3.55 17.01 3.85
N LEU A 582 2.88 17.27 4.97
CA LEU A 582 3.03 16.60 6.26
C LEU A 582 1.75 15.83 6.60
N LYS A 583 1.86 14.55 6.95
CA LYS A 583 0.70 13.72 7.30
C LYS A 583 0.94 12.83 8.52
N THR A 584 -0.14 12.46 9.22
CA THR A 584 -0.06 11.37 10.21
C THR A 584 0.06 10.01 9.52
N LEU A 585 1.00 9.15 9.93
CA LEU A 585 1.17 7.80 9.33
C LEU A 585 0.01 6.85 9.64
N ALA A 586 -0.64 7.06 10.78
CA ALA A 586 -1.84 6.35 11.19
C ALA A 586 -2.92 7.36 11.63
N PRO A 587 -4.21 7.07 11.41
CA PRO A 587 -5.27 7.95 11.86
C PRO A 587 -5.37 7.93 13.40
N MET A 588 -5.54 9.10 14.01
CA MET A 588 -5.39 9.31 15.45
C MET A 588 -6.73 9.51 16.14
N ALA A 589 -6.94 8.83 17.27
CA ALA A 589 -8.14 9.03 18.10
C ALA A 589 -8.06 10.32 18.91
N ASP A 590 -6.89 10.54 19.54
CA ASP A 590 -6.55 11.72 20.31
C ASP A 590 -5.89 12.76 19.41
N LEU A 591 -6.57 13.89 19.22
CA LEU A 591 -6.08 14.97 18.38
C LEU A 591 -5.03 15.85 19.06
N ARG A 592 -4.87 15.77 20.39
CA ARG A 592 -3.75 16.41 21.08
C ARG A 592 -2.43 15.70 20.74
N THR A 593 -2.42 14.37 20.79
CA THR A 593 -1.26 13.61 20.31
C THR A 593 -0.99 13.88 18.81
N ALA A 594 -2.03 14.03 17.98
CA ALA A 594 -1.85 14.40 16.58
C ALA A 594 -1.21 15.80 16.43
N GLU A 595 -1.63 16.79 17.22
CA GLU A 595 -0.98 18.11 17.26
C GLU A 595 0.50 17.98 17.61
N ASP A 596 0.84 17.30 18.70
CA ASP A 596 2.22 17.17 19.18
C ASP A 596 3.13 16.51 18.14
N LEU A 597 2.65 15.45 17.46
CA LEU A 597 3.37 14.76 16.38
C LEU A 597 3.57 15.66 15.15
N MET A 598 2.53 16.36 14.72
CA MET A 598 2.60 17.25 13.55
C MET A 598 3.54 18.44 13.82
N VAL A 599 3.49 19.03 15.03
CA VAL A 599 4.42 20.09 15.45
C VAL A 599 5.87 19.60 15.44
N MET A 600 6.12 18.38 15.90
CA MET A 600 7.44 17.75 15.82
C MET A 600 7.90 17.64 14.36
N GLY A 601 7.03 17.15 13.45
CA GLY A 601 7.31 17.07 12.02
C GLY A 601 7.68 18.42 11.41
N VAL A 602 6.86 19.45 11.66
CA VAL A 602 7.12 20.83 11.21
C VAL A 602 8.49 21.31 11.70
N ARG A 603 8.80 21.13 12.98
CA ARG A 603 10.07 21.58 13.57
C ARG A 603 11.27 20.85 12.98
N ARG A 604 11.18 19.54 12.80
CA ARG A 604 12.27 18.72 12.25
C ARG A 604 12.58 19.09 10.80
N PHE A 605 11.54 19.28 9.99
CA PHE A 605 11.71 19.73 8.61
C PHE A 605 12.26 21.15 8.55
N SER A 606 11.74 22.06 9.39
CA SER A 606 12.21 23.45 9.49
C SER A 606 13.66 23.56 9.93
N GLU A 607 14.10 22.72 10.88
CA GLU A 607 15.50 22.61 11.30
C GLU A 607 16.40 22.21 10.12
N THR A 608 16.01 21.16 9.38
CA THR A 608 16.73 20.70 8.20
C THR A 608 16.85 21.80 7.13
N LEU A 609 15.74 22.49 6.83
CA LEU A 609 15.70 23.60 5.88
C LEU A 609 16.64 24.74 6.29
N ARG A 610 16.60 25.13 7.56
CA ARG A 610 17.38 26.24 8.11
C ARG A 610 18.87 25.93 8.06
N GLU A 611 19.27 24.75 8.55
CA GLU A 611 20.68 24.37 8.68
C GLU A 611 21.37 24.09 7.35
N ARG A 612 20.64 23.51 6.38
CA ARG A 612 21.24 23.01 5.14
C ARG A 612 21.01 23.91 3.94
N PHE A 613 19.93 24.69 3.95
CA PHE A 613 19.48 25.43 2.77
C PHE A 613 19.21 26.92 3.03
N GLY A 614 19.27 27.38 4.28
CA GLY A 614 18.90 28.76 4.62
C GLY A 614 17.45 29.08 4.26
N ALA A 615 16.57 28.08 4.40
CA ALA A 615 15.16 28.14 4.04
C ALA A 615 14.27 27.87 5.26
N ARG A 616 12.98 28.17 5.15
CA ARG A 616 11.97 27.92 6.18
C ARG A 616 10.61 27.58 5.58
N LEU A 617 9.66 27.16 6.41
CA LEU A 617 8.28 26.95 6.02
C LEU A 617 7.46 28.25 6.14
N LEU A 618 6.52 28.44 5.22
CA LEU A 618 5.53 29.50 5.22
C LEU A 618 4.11 28.89 5.30
N PRO A 619 3.34 29.19 6.36
CA PRO A 619 1.92 28.81 6.43
C PRO A 619 1.06 29.75 5.59
N THR A 620 -0.25 29.46 5.51
CA THR A 620 -1.33 30.03 4.67
C THR A 620 -1.68 29.19 3.45
N GLY A 621 -2.91 29.33 2.97
CA GLY A 621 -3.44 28.58 1.83
C GLY A 621 -2.84 28.94 0.47
N MET A 622 -2.08 30.02 0.38
CA MET A 622 -1.32 30.43 -0.80
C MET A 622 -0.12 31.28 -0.40
N HIS A 623 0.98 31.21 -1.16
CA HIS A 623 2.10 32.11 -1.05
C HIS A 623 1.74 33.52 -1.56
N PRO A 624 2.10 34.59 -0.83
CA PRO A 624 1.60 35.96 -1.10
C PRO A 624 2.12 36.62 -2.38
N TRP A 625 3.26 36.21 -2.92
CA TRP A 625 3.82 36.80 -4.16
C TRP A 625 4.54 35.78 -5.05
N LEU A 626 4.12 34.51 -4.99
CA LEU A 626 4.69 33.49 -5.86
C LEU A 626 4.35 33.81 -7.32
N ASN A 627 5.33 33.73 -8.21
CA ASN A 627 5.09 33.76 -9.65
C ASN A 627 4.87 32.31 -10.15
N PRO A 628 3.65 31.93 -10.55
CA PRO A 628 3.34 30.54 -10.86
C PRO A 628 4.04 30.06 -12.15
N GLU A 629 4.41 30.98 -13.05
CA GLU A 629 5.19 30.64 -14.26
C GLU A 629 6.61 30.18 -13.96
N ALA A 630 7.18 30.71 -12.88
CA ALA A 630 8.53 30.39 -12.41
C ALA A 630 8.56 29.18 -11.47
N ALA A 631 7.40 28.67 -11.04
CA ALA A 631 7.32 27.52 -10.16
C ALA A 631 7.87 26.26 -10.86
N GLN A 632 8.64 25.47 -10.11
CA GLN A 632 9.14 24.19 -10.60
C GLN A 632 8.19 23.07 -10.22
N LEU A 633 7.78 22.29 -11.22
CA LEU A 633 7.05 21.05 -11.01
C LEU A 633 7.99 19.96 -10.50
N TRP A 634 7.45 19.03 -9.73
CA TRP A 634 8.15 17.84 -9.27
C TRP A 634 8.56 16.94 -10.45
N LYS A 635 9.82 16.48 -10.47
CA LYS A 635 10.41 15.80 -11.63
C LYS A 635 10.68 14.30 -11.44
N ARG A 636 10.31 13.71 -10.29
CA ARG A 636 10.71 12.34 -9.91
C ARG A 636 9.54 11.37 -9.87
N SER A 637 9.35 10.62 -8.79
CA SER A 637 8.23 9.67 -8.73
C SER A 637 6.90 10.39 -9.00
N GLY A 638 5.99 9.72 -9.70
CA GLY A 638 4.74 10.34 -10.11
C GLY A 638 4.84 11.32 -11.30
N ALA A 639 6.03 11.56 -11.87
CA ALA A 639 6.19 12.45 -13.04
C ALA A 639 5.21 12.13 -14.17
N ALA A 640 4.99 10.85 -14.51
CA ALA A 640 4.01 10.48 -15.52
C ALA A 640 2.55 10.89 -15.19
N ILE A 641 2.19 10.96 -13.90
CA ILE A 641 0.88 11.45 -13.44
C ILE A 641 0.84 12.97 -13.58
N TYR A 642 1.85 13.68 -13.07
CA TYR A 642 1.93 15.14 -13.14
C TYR A 642 2.03 15.65 -14.59
N ASP A 643 2.78 14.97 -15.45
CA ASP A 643 2.84 15.24 -16.89
C ASP A 643 1.48 15.04 -17.56
N THR A 644 0.70 14.06 -17.09
CA THR A 644 -0.66 13.84 -17.60
C THR A 644 -1.60 14.95 -17.15
N TYR A 645 -1.49 15.42 -15.90
CA TYR A 645 -2.18 16.62 -15.45
C TYR A 645 -1.78 17.86 -16.27
N ALA A 646 -0.49 18.08 -16.51
CA ALA A 646 0.02 19.20 -17.29
C ALA A 646 -0.42 19.20 -18.77
N ARG A 647 -0.78 18.04 -19.32
CA ARG A 647 -1.35 17.94 -20.68
C ARG A 647 -2.84 18.32 -20.72
N ILE A 648 -3.58 18.04 -19.65
CA ILE A 648 -5.04 18.22 -19.59
C ILE A 648 -5.38 19.61 -19.04
N PHE A 649 -4.63 20.09 -18.06
CA PHE A 649 -4.88 21.32 -17.31
C PHE A 649 -3.70 22.29 -17.42
N ASP A 650 -3.99 23.56 -17.24
CA ASP A 650 -2.95 24.58 -17.08
C ASP A 650 -2.39 24.57 -15.66
N VAL A 651 -1.43 23.66 -15.43
CA VAL A 651 -0.78 23.44 -14.12
C VAL A 651 0.14 24.59 -13.71
N LYS A 652 0.35 25.60 -14.56
CA LYS A 652 1.15 26.79 -14.24
C LYS A 652 0.32 27.97 -13.73
N THR A 653 -0.90 27.69 -13.29
CA THR A 653 -1.75 28.68 -12.61
C THR A 653 -1.61 28.57 -11.10
N HIS A 654 -1.99 29.63 -10.39
CA HIS A 654 -2.05 29.63 -8.93
C HIS A 654 -2.84 28.45 -8.36
N GLY A 655 -3.90 27.99 -9.05
CA GLY A 655 -4.75 26.86 -8.64
C GLY A 655 -4.09 25.47 -8.63
N TRP A 656 -2.82 25.39 -9.03
CA TRP A 656 -2.03 24.15 -9.04
C TRP A 656 -0.73 24.27 -8.27
N VAL A 657 0.04 25.34 -8.49
CA VAL A 657 1.38 25.48 -7.89
C VAL A 657 1.43 26.41 -6.68
N ASN A 658 0.34 27.10 -6.33
CA ASN A 658 0.32 28.05 -5.21
C ASN A 658 -0.80 27.75 -4.22
N VAL A 659 -1.24 26.50 -4.12
CA VAL A 659 -2.33 26.08 -3.22
C VAL A 659 -1.75 25.23 -2.11
N HIS A 660 -2.09 25.55 -0.86
CA HIS A 660 -1.75 24.76 0.31
C HIS A 660 -3.01 24.44 1.11
N ALA A 661 -3.25 23.18 1.38
CA ALA A 661 -4.47 22.70 2.02
C ALA A 661 -4.20 21.99 3.35
N ALA A 662 -5.24 21.98 4.17
CA ALA A 662 -5.40 21.00 5.25
C ALA A 662 -6.47 19.98 4.84
N HIS A 663 -6.16 18.69 4.93
CA HIS A 663 -7.12 17.62 4.67
C HIS A 663 -7.50 16.89 5.96
N VAL A 664 -8.79 16.58 6.10
CA VAL A 664 -9.34 15.82 7.22
C VAL A 664 -9.93 14.52 6.71
N ASN A 665 -9.32 13.40 7.11
CA ASN A 665 -9.71 12.05 6.70
C ASN A 665 -10.50 11.35 7.82
N LEU A 666 -11.75 10.96 7.55
CA LEU A 666 -12.66 10.33 8.52
C LEU A 666 -13.08 8.92 8.07
N PRO A 667 -13.05 7.89 8.94
CA PRO A 667 -13.46 6.54 8.58
C PRO A 667 -14.92 6.45 8.11
N LEU A 668 -15.20 5.65 7.06
CA LEU A 668 -16.54 5.54 6.48
C LEU A 668 -17.56 4.79 7.36
N GLY A 669 -17.12 3.76 8.11
CA GLY A 669 -18.03 2.87 8.84
C GLY A 669 -18.91 2.01 7.92
N ARG A 670 -20.20 1.83 8.27
CA ARG A 670 -21.18 1.14 7.42
C ARG A 670 -21.65 2.06 6.29
N GLU A 671 -22.20 1.48 5.23
CA GLU A 671 -22.61 2.24 4.04
C GLU A 671 -23.64 3.34 4.33
N ASP A 672 -24.66 3.07 5.15
CA ASP A 672 -25.65 4.07 5.55
C ASP A 672 -25.04 5.20 6.38
N GLU A 673 -24.08 4.89 7.27
CA GLU A 673 -23.33 5.90 8.02
C GLU A 673 -22.43 6.73 7.12
N ALA A 674 -21.77 6.09 6.15
CA ALA A 674 -20.89 6.74 5.18
C ALA A 674 -21.67 7.68 4.24
N VAL A 675 -22.82 7.22 3.74
CA VAL A 675 -23.75 8.00 2.91
C VAL A 675 -24.28 9.20 3.70
N ALA A 676 -24.73 8.99 4.93
CA ALA A 676 -25.19 10.07 5.79
C ALA A 676 -24.07 11.07 6.11
N MET A 677 -22.84 10.59 6.34
CA MET A 677 -21.67 11.45 6.59
C MET A 677 -21.28 12.26 5.35
N HIS A 678 -21.28 11.64 4.17
CA HIS A 678 -21.03 12.33 2.89
C HIS A 678 -22.08 13.42 2.63
N ASN A 679 -23.36 13.12 2.79
CA ASN A 679 -24.44 14.09 2.58
C ASN A 679 -24.42 15.19 3.66
N ALA A 680 -24.06 14.86 4.90
CA ALA A 680 -23.82 15.86 5.96
C ALA A 680 -22.63 16.78 5.62
N ALA A 681 -21.63 16.30 4.89
CA ALA A 681 -20.49 17.10 4.48
C ALA A 681 -20.89 18.28 3.58
N ALA A 682 -21.88 18.10 2.69
CA ALA A 682 -22.43 19.21 1.89
C ALA A 682 -22.95 20.35 2.77
N LEU A 683 -23.60 20.02 3.90
CA LEU A 683 -24.18 20.98 4.83
C LEU A 683 -23.12 21.76 5.63
N LEU A 684 -21.92 21.20 5.78
CA LEU A 684 -20.82 21.82 6.50
C LEU A 684 -19.89 22.59 5.56
N ILE A 685 -19.51 21.97 4.43
CA ILE A 685 -18.53 22.49 3.47
C ILE A 685 -18.88 23.88 2.96
N ALA A 686 -20.17 24.17 2.77
CA ALA A 686 -20.65 25.47 2.33
C ALA A 686 -20.21 26.65 3.22
N TYR A 687 -19.84 26.38 4.49
CA TYR A 687 -19.50 27.41 5.47
C TYR A 687 -18.05 27.35 5.95
N LEU A 688 -17.32 26.26 5.65
CA LEU A 688 -15.91 26.13 6.05
C LEU A 688 -14.99 27.26 5.51
N PRO A 689 -15.19 27.82 4.31
CA PRO A 689 -14.37 28.95 3.85
C PRO A 689 -14.46 30.17 4.77
N ALA A 690 -15.62 30.42 5.38
CA ALA A 690 -15.81 31.54 6.31
C ALA A 690 -15.05 31.36 7.63
N LEU A 691 -14.66 30.13 7.97
CA LEU A 691 -13.86 29.81 9.16
C LEU A 691 -12.36 29.75 8.83
N ALA A 692 -12.02 29.00 7.78
CA ALA A 692 -10.66 28.53 7.53
C ALA A 692 -9.91 29.30 6.43
N ALA A 693 -10.50 30.34 5.81
CA ALA A 693 -9.79 31.11 4.81
C ALA A 693 -8.49 31.71 5.36
N SER A 694 -7.37 31.48 4.67
CA SER A 694 -6.06 32.04 5.04
C SER A 694 -5.24 32.62 3.89
N SER A 695 -5.80 32.69 2.68
CA SER A 695 -5.12 33.16 1.48
C SER A 695 -5.71 34.47 0.90
N PRO A 696 -5.60 35.63 1.58
CA PRO A 696 -6.14 36.89 1.09
C PRO A 696 -5.20 37.63 0.13
N VAL A 697 -3.96 37.17 -0.05
CA VAL A 697 -2.92 37.81 -0.86
C VAL A 697 -2.31 36.80 -1.81
N PHE A 698 -2.16 37.19 -3.07
CA PHE A 698 -1.27 36.57 -4.07
C PHE A 698 -0.87 37.65 -5.09
N ASP A 699 0.18 37.41 -5.89
CA ASP A 699 0.80 38.41 -6.79
C ASP A 699 1.25 39.70 -6.09
N GLY A 700 1.54 39.62 -4.78
CA GLY A 700 1.92 40.76 -3.95
C GLY A 700 0.78 41.75 -3.68
N GLN A 701 -0.48 41.36 -3.95
CA GLN A 701 -1.65 42.24 -3.83
C GLN A 701 -2.74 41.62 -2.97
N LEU A 702 -3.45 42.48 -2.24
CA LEU A 702 -4.63 42.08 -1.49
C LEU A 702 -5.78 41.77 -2.47
N GLN A 703 -6.35 40.58 -2.35
CA GLN A 703 -7.33 40.05 -3.29
C GLN A 703 -8.76 40.21 -2.77
N PRO A 704 -9.77 40.45 -3.63
CA PRO A 704 -11.13 40.72 -3.17
C PRO A 704 -11.79 39.58 -2.40
N ALA A 705 -11.47 38.32 -2.75
CA ALA A 705 -12.04 37.15 -2.11
C ALA A 705 -11.41 36.87 -0.74
N ALA A 706 -12.19 36.31 0.19
CA ALA A 706 -11.69 35.85 1.47
C ALA A 706 -10.71 34.66 1.32
N SER A 707 -11.05 33.67 0.48
CA SER A 707 -10.14 32.57 0.11
C SER A 707 -9.75 32.67 -1.36
N GLY A 708 -8.56 33.22 -1.62
CA GLY A 708 -7.90 33.15 -2.93
C GLY A 708 -7.72 31.72 -3.44
N ARG A 709 -7.33 30.78 -2.57
CA ARG A 709 -7.10 29.37 -2.91
C ARG A 709 -8.34 28.78 -3.55
N LEU A 710 -9.48 28.84 -2.85
CA LEU A 710 -10.73 28.29 -3.35
C LEU A 710 -11.27 29.03 -4.58
N SER A 711 -10.97 30.32 -4.73
CA SER A 711 -11.33 31.08 -5.94
C SER A 711 -10.65 30.52 -7.20
N TRP A 712 -9.41 30.05 -7.07
CA TRP A 712 -8.68 29.36 -8.13
C TRP A 712 -9.11 27.90 -8.29
N ILE A 713 -9.32 27.18 -7.18
CA ILE A 713 -9.79 25.77 -7.21
C ILE A 713 -11.11 25.64 -7.96
N LEU A 714 -12.01 26.64 -7.88
CA LEU A 714 -13.27 26.62 -8.65
C LEU A 714 -13.07 26.52 -10.17
N GLN A 715 -11.90 26.87 -10.68
CA GLN A 715 -11.61 26.96 -12.12
C GLN A 715 -10.51 25.99 -12.57
N HIS A 716 -9.76 25.38 -11.66
CA HIS A 716 -8.53 24.66 -11.99
C HIS A 716 -8.77 23.33 -12.76
N GLN A 717 -9.96 22.73 -12.65
CA GLN A 717 -10.40 21.58 -13.44
C GLN A 717 -11.29 21.98 -14.62
N ALA A 718 -11.25 23.22 -15.11
CA ALA A 718 -12.19 23.66 -16.17
C ALA A 718 -12.15 22.80 -17.45
N ALA A 719 -11.03 22.13 -17.74
CA ALA A 719 -10.92 21.17 -18.84
C ALA A 719 -11.71 19.87 -18.58
N LEU A 720 -11.87 19.48 -17.32
CA LEU A 720 -12.60 18.27 -16.90
C LEU A 720 -13.57 18.57 -15.73
N PRO A 721 -14.63 19.37 -15.93
CA PRO A 721 -15.51 19.81 -14.86
C PRO A 721 -16.16 18.66 -14.06
N GLU A 722 -16.38 17.50 -14.71
CA GLU A 722 -16.96 16.31 -14.08
C GLU A 722 -16.11 15.79 -12.89
N SER A 723 -14.80 16.07 -12.91
CA SER A 723 -13.87 15.71 -11.82
C SER A 723 -14.04 16.56 -10.56
N GLN A 724 -14.51 17.80 -10.71
CA GLN A 724 -14.68 18.77 -9.63
C GLN A 724 -16.12 18.88 -9.14
N GLY A 725 -17.08 18.70 -10.05
CA GLY A 725 -18.48 19.06 -9.80
C GLY A 725 -18.58 20.52 -9.33
N GLU A 726 -19.52 20.79 -8.43
CA GLU A 726 -19.73 22.11 -7.84
C GLU A 726 -18.92 22.35 -6.56
N ILE A 727 -17.88 21.53 -6.30
CA ILE A 727 -17.10 21.42 -5.05
C ILE A 727 -17.93 20.96 -3.84
N VAL A 728 -19.08 21.58 -3.56
CA VAL A 728 -20.04 21.08 -2.57
C VAL A 728 -20.54 19.71 -3.05
N PRO A 729 -20.30 18.62 -2.30
CA PRO A 729 -20.57 17.28 -2.78
C PRO A 729 -22.07 17.07 -3.03
N GLU A 730 -22.41 16.45 -4.16
CA GLU A 730 -23.78 16.09 -4.51
C GLU A 730 -24.30 14.99 -3.58
N TYR A 731 -25.60 14.97 -3.30
CA TYR A 731 -26.15 13.91 -2.46
C TYR A 731 -26.16 12.56 -3.16
N ILE A 732 -25.87 11.53 -2.36
CA ILE A 732 -25.88 10.12 -2.78
C ILE A 732 -26.82 9.28 -1.91
N ASP A 733 -27.29 8.17 -2.46
CA ASP A 733 -28.14 7.22 -1.73
C ASP A 733 -27.42 5.93 -1.33
N SER A 734 -26.32 5.59 -2.00
CA SER A 734 -25.52 4.39 -1.77
C SER A 734 -24.11 4.53 -2.36
N PHE A 735 -23.22 3.59 -2.05
CA PHE A 735 -21.93 3.49 -2.73
C PHE A 735 -22.08 3.14 -4.21
N ALA A 736 -23.11 2.38 -4.58
CA ALA A 736 -23.43 2.13 -5.99
C ALA A 736 -23.84 3.43 -6.69
N ASP A 737 -24.65 4.26 -6.02
CA ASP A 737 -25.06 5.56 -6.53
C ASP A 737 -23.87 6.53 -6.65
N TYR A 738 -22.97 6.58 -5.66
CA TYR A 738 -21.73 7.35 -5.74
C TYR A 738 -20.88 6.96 -6.95
N ARG A 739 -20.66 5.65 -7.16
CA ARG A 739 -19.92 5.17 -8.33
C ARG A 739 -20.59 5.58 -9.64
N LYS A 740 -21.92 5.50 -9.70
CA LYS A 740 -22.70 5.79 -10.90
C LYS A 740 -22.80 7.28 -11.22
N ARG A 741 -23.02 8.14 -10.22
CA ARG A 741 -23.30 9.57 -10.41
C ARG A 741 -22.05 10.44 -10.34
N ILE A 742 -21.02 10.01 -9.61
CA ILE A 742 -19.81 10.80 -9.39
C ILE A 742 -18.63 10.20 -10.16
N LEU A 743 -18.26 8.94 -9.89
CA LEU A 743 -17.04 8.37 -10.49
C LEU A 743 -17.18 8.05 -11.98
N ALA A 744 -18.28 7.43 -12.39
CA ALA A 744 -18.46 6.99 -13.79
C ALA A 744 -18.49 8.17 -14.79
N PRO A 745 -19.19 9.30 -14.54
CA PRO A 745 -19.15 10.45 -15.44
C PRO A 745 -17.76 11.07 -15.51
N MET A 746 -17.08 11.20 -14.37
CA MET A 746 -15.70 11.70 -14.31
C MET A 746 -14.74 10.85 -15.16
N TYR A 747 -14.79 9.52 -15.01
CA TYR A 747 -13.94 8.64 -15.80
C TYR A 747 -14.31 8.59 -17.28
N THR A 748 -15.60 8.70 -17.61
CA THR A 748 -16.06 8.78 -19.01
C THR A 748 -15.59 10.08 -19.66
N ALA A 749 -15.58 11.19 -18.92
CA ALA A 749 -15.06 12.46 -19.41
C ALA A 749 -13.53 12.43 -19.59
N LEU A 750 -12.82 11.72 -18.70
CA LEU A 750 -11.37 11.51 -18.80
C LEU A 750 -10.99 10.76 -20.09
N ASP A 751 -11.82 9.81 -20.54
CA ASP A 751 -11.59 9.04 -21.78
C ASP A 751 -11.55 9.91 -23.06
N ARG A 752 -11.96 11.19 -22.99
CA ARG A 752 -11.79 12.17 -24.09
C ARG A 752 -10.32 12.55 -24.33
N TYR A 753 -9.45 12.30 -23.35
CA TYR A 753 -8.03 12.65 -23.38
C TYR A 753 -7.17 11.41 -23.64
N PRO A 754 -6.36 11.38 -24.72
CA PRO A 754 -5.44 10.27 -24.99
C PRO A 754 -4.45 10.03 -23.84
N ASP A 755 -4.10 8.76 -23.62
CA ASP A 755 -3.12 8.31 -22.62
C ASP A 755 -3.40 8.78 -21.18
N SER A 756 -4.66 9.10 -20.87
CA SER A 756 -5.10 9.62 -19.57
C SER A 756 -5.48 8.53 -18.57
N GLY A 757 -5.46 7.25 -18.97
CA GLY A 757 -5.92 6.12 -18.16
C GLY A 757 -5.24 6.00 -16.79
N ARG A 758 -4.04 6.56 -16.62
CA ARG A 758 -3.31 6.63 -15.34
C ARG A 758 -4.01 7.53 -14.30
N LEU A 759 -4.84 8.48 -14.73
CA LEU A 759 -5.66 9.32 -13.86
C LEU A 759 -7.01 8.69 -13.50
N ARG A 760 -7.32 7.49 -14.02
CA ARG A 760 -8.60 6.78 -13.77
C ARG A 760 -8.63 6.15 -12.37
N HIS A 761 -8.46 7.00 -11.36
CA HIS A 761 -8.43 6.65 -9.95
C HIS A 761 -9.25 7.66 -9.15
N GLU A 762 -9.62 7.34 -7.91
CA GLU A 762 -10.40 8.25 -7.07
C GLU A 762 -9.66 9.58 -6.78
N PHE A 763 -8.32 9.62 -6.84
CA PHE A 763 -7.50 10.83 -6.61
C PHE A 763 -7.83 11.97 -7.59
N LEU A 764 -8.37 11.66 -8.77
CA LEU A 764 -8.82 12.66 -9.75
C LEU A 764 -10.02 13.47 -9.26
N ASN A 765 -10.81 12.93 -8.32
CA ASN A 765 -11.98 13.63 -7.78
C ASN A 765 -11.53 14.83 -6.93
N ALA A 766 -11.89 16.03 -7.37
CA ALA A 766 -11.53 17.31 -6.78
C ALA A 766 -12.70 17.96 -6.00
N ARG A 767 -13.76 17.21 -5.69
CA ARG A 767 -14.85 17.67 -4.81
C ARG A 767 -14.34 18.00 -3.41
N GLY A 768 -15.07 18.86 -2.70
CA GLY A 768 -14.77 19.26 -1.34
C GLY A 768 -14.90 18.15 -0.30
N ALA A 769 -15.69 17.10 -0.60
CA ALA A 769 -15.67 15.83 0.13
C ALA A 769 -15.56 14.66 -0.86
N VAL A 770 -14.64 13.73 -0.61
CA VAL A 770 -14.40 12.58 -1.49
C VAL A 770 -14.41 11.29 -0.70
N ILE A 771 -15.15 10.28 -1.18
CA ILE A 771 -15.07 8.92 -0.65
C ILE A 771 -13.85 8.25 -1.27
N ARG A 772 -12.86 7.96 -0.43
CA ARG A 772 -11.67 7.15 -0.76
C ARG A 772 -11.95 5.70 -0.42
N PHE A 773 -12.45 4.91 -1.37
CA PHE A 773 -12.70 3.48 -1.18
C PHE A 773 -11.40 2.71 -0.91
N SER A 774 -10.28 3.12 -1.51
CA SER A 774 -8.97 2.47 -1.29
C SER A 774 -8.48 2.65 0.16
N ARG A 775 -8.79 3.81 0.77
CA ARG A 775 -8.42 4.17 2.15
C ARG A 775 -9.53 3.93 3.18
N LYS A 776 -10.74 3.57 2.74
CA LYS A 776 -11.97 3.47 3.55
C LYS A 776 -12.26 4.74 4.37
N ALA A 777 -12.04 5.91 3.76
CA ALA A 777 -12.21 7.21 4.41
C ALA A 777 -13.03 8.20 3.56
N LEU A 778 -13.66 9.18 4.22
CA LEU A 778 -14.17 10.41 3.62
C LEU A 778 -13.13 11.51 3.87
N GLU A 779 -12.67 12.15 2.82
CA GLU A 779 -11.65 13.19 2.86
C GLU A 779 -12.28 14.56 2.61
N ILE A 780 -12.08 15.51 3.53
CA ILE A 780 -12.55 16.91 3.41
C ILE A 780 -11.38 17.78 2.93
N ARG A 781 -11.58 18.54 1.84
CA ARG A 781 -10.48 19.17 1.06
C ARG A 781 -10.58 20.69 0.86
N VAL A 782 -11.58 21.34 1.47
CA VAL A 782 -11.86 22.78 1.27
C VAL A 782 -11.19 23.70 2.30
N LEU A 783 -10.29 23.17 3.13
CA LEU A 783 -9.65 23.94 4.20
C LEU A 783 -8.31 24.49 3.69
N ASP A 784 -8.07 25.79 3.92
CA ASP A 784 -6.74 26.35 3.74
C ASP A 784 -5.89 25.99 4.97
N THR A 785 -4.57 25.83 4.81
CA THR A 785 -3.65 25.66 5.96
C THR A 785 -3.62 26.93 6.81
N GLN A 786 -3.64 26.79 8.14
CA GLN A 786 -3.65 27.90 9.11
C GLN A 786 -2.24 28.34 9.53
N GLU A 787 -2.14 29.40 10.34
CA GLU A 787 -0.85 29.94 10.79
C GLU A 787 -0.06 29.02 11.74
N CYS A 788 -0.71 28.01 12.31
CA CYS A 788 -0.07 27.00 13.15
C CYS A 788 -0.89 25.70 13.18
N VAL A 789 -0.18 24.58 13.40
CA VAL A 789 -0.74 23.23 13.52
C VAL A 789 -1.88 23.17 14.53
N ARG A 790 -1.77 23.91 15.65
CA ARG A 790 -2.82 23.97 16.68
C ARG A 790 -4.17 24.43 16.14
N LEU A 791 -4.19 25.41 15.24
CA LEU A 791 -5.43 25.90 14.63
C LEU A 791 -5.90 24.97 13.51
N ASP A 792 -4.99 24.35 12.75
CA ASP A 792 -5.36 23.29 11.79
C ASP A 792 -6.08 22.13 12.49
N VAL A 793 -5.54 21.67 13.63
CA VAL A 793 -6.15 20.64 14.48
C VAL A 793 -7.48 21.12 15.07
N ALA A 794 -7.59 22.40 15.46
CA ALA A 794 -8.84 22.96 15.95
C ALA A 794 -9.96 22.93 14.89
N VAL A 795 -9.63 23.29 13.65
CA VAL A 795 -10.54 23.18 12.51
C VAL A 795 -10.91 21.71 12.25
N ALA A 796 -9.96 20.77 12.32
CA ALA A 796 -10.24 19.34 12.17
C ALA A 796 -11.16 18.79 13.27
N VAL A 797 -11.00 19.22 14.53
CA VAL A 797 -11.90 18.91 15.64
C VAL A 797 -13.30 19.41 15.35
N PHE A 798 -13.44 20.65 14.89
CA PHE A 798 -14.73 21.22 14.51
C PHE A 798 -15.39 20.43 13.38
N VAL A 799 -14.65 20.11 12.32
CA VAL A 799 -15.14 19.29 11.20
C VAL A 799 -15.63 17.93 11.68
N ARG A 800 -14.81 17.19 12.44
CA ARG A 800 -15.20 15.88 13.00
C ARG A 800 -16.48 15.99 13.83
N SER A 801 -16.56 16.97 14.72
CA SER A 801 -17.66 17.09 15.68
C SER A 801 -18.96 17.63 15.07
N ALA A 802 -18.87 18.60 14.17
CA ALA A 802 -20.00 19.13 13.42
C ALA A 802 -20.57 18.07 12.46
N LEU A 803 -19.73 17.34 11.71
CA LEU A 803 -20.19 16.25 10.86
C LEU A 803 -20.83 15.13 11.67
N ARG A 804 -20.24 14.75 12.81
CA ARG A 804 -20.86 13.75 13.70
C ARG A 804 -22.25 14.18 14.17
N TYR A 805 -22.43 15.46 14.50
CA TYR A 805 -23.72 16.02 14.88
C TYR A 805 -24.74 15.98 13.73
N LEU A 806 -24.37 16.49 12.55
CA LEU A 806 -25.23 16.52 11.37
C LEU A 806 -25.60 15.11 10.87
N THR A 807 -24.61 14.21 10.79
CA THR A 807 -24.80 12.81 10.38
C THR A 807 -25.82 12.10 11.26
N ARG A 808 -25.72 12.27 12.59
CA ARG A 808 -26.71 11.70 13.53
C ARG A 808 -28.12 12.24 13.30
N ARG A 809 -28.25 13.52 12.97
CA ARG A 809 -29.57 14.11 12.68
C ARG A 809 -30.16 13.60 11.37
N LEU A 810 -29.35 13.39 10.34
CA LEU A 810 -29.78 12.75 9.09
C LEU A 810 -30.24 11.30 9.34
N LEU A 811 -29.41 10.50 10.01
CA LEU A 811 -29.74 9.09 10.33
C LEU A 811 -30.99 8.95 11.20
N THR A 812 -31.30 9.92 12.06
CA THR A 812 -32.49 9.92 12.91
C THR A 812 -33.71 10.59 12.26
N GLY A 813 -33.60 11.06 11.01
CA GLY A 813 -34.67 11.78 10.32
C GLY A 813 -35.02 13.14 10.92
N ARG A 814 -34.17 13.67 11.83
CA ARG A 814 -34.34 14.99 12.48
C ARG A 814 -33.80 16.14 11.64
N LEU A 815 -33.26 15.83 10.47
CA LEU A 815 -32.75 16.77 9.49
C LEU A 815 -33.07 16.23 8.10
N ALA A 816 -33.69 17.05 7.27
CA ALA A 816 -33.88 16.77 5.85
C ALA A 816 -32.77 17.45 5.06
N LEU A 817 -32.41 16.86 3.91
CA LEU A 817 -31.45 17.47 2.99
C LEU A 817 -32.13 18.64 2.26
N PRO A 818 -31.59 19.86 2.35
CA PRO A 818 -32.11 21.01 1.62
C PRO A 818 -31.70 20.95 0.14
N ASP A 819 -32.20 21.88 -0.67
CA ASP A 819 -31.73 22.04 -2.05
C ASP A 819 -30.20 22.25 -2.09
N HIS A 820 -29.52 21.42 -2.86
CA HIS A 820 -28.07 21.44 -3.02
C HIS A 820 -27.60 22.76 -3.66
N ALA A 821 -28.39 23.33 -4.57
CA ALA A 821 -28.04 24.59 -5.24
C ALA A 821 -27.94 25.77 -4.27
N GLU A 822 -28.74 25.79 -3.20
CA GLU A 822 -28.63 26.82 -2.15
C GLU A 822 -27.30 26.69 -1.37
N LEU A 823 -26.83 25.48 -1.12
CA LEU A 823 -25.55 25.23 -0.45
C LEU A 823 -24.36 25.64 -1.32
N VAL A 824 -24.45 25.40 -2.64
CA VAL A 824 -23.44 25.86 -3.61
C VAL A 824 -23.39 27.40 -3.63
N ALA A 825 -24.55 28.06 -3.66
CA ALA A 825 -24.62 29.52 -3.60
C ALA A 825 -24.02 30.08 -2.30
N ASP A 826 -24.30 29.43 -1.16
CA ASP A 826 -23.72 29.77 0.13
C ASP A 826 -22.19 29.59 0.13
N PHE A 827 -21.68 28.49 -0.42
CA PHE A 827 -20.25 28.22 -0.57
C PHE A 827 -19.53 29.30 -1.38
N HIS A 828 -20.09 29.70 -2.52
CA HIS A 828 -19.53 30.81 -3.29
C HIS A 828 -19.56 32.14 -2.53
N ALA A 829 -20.60 32.39 -1.74
CA ALA A 829 -20.69 33.59 -0.91
C ALA A 829 -19.63 33.61 0.19
N THR A 830 -19.36 32.46 0.85
CA THR A 830 -18.35 32.35 1.91
C THR A 830 -16.93 32.43 1.36
N ILE A 831 -16.65 31.90 0.16
CA ILE A 831 -15.35 32.11 -0.52
C ILE A 831 -15.10 33.61 -0.76
N ARG A 832 -16.12 34.35 -1.22
CA ARG A 832 -15.97 35.77 -1.54
C ARG A 832 -15.88 36.64 -0.30
N HIS A 833 -16.76 36.43 0.67
CA HIS A 833 -17.00 37.39 1.75
C HIS A 833 -16.68 36.87 3.15
N GLY A 834 -16.16 35.64 3.28
CA GLY A 834 -15.73 35.10 4.58
C GLY A 834 -16.86 35.08 5.61
N SER A 835 -16.54 35.49 6.84
CA SER A 835 -17.44 35.45 8.00
C SER A 835 -18.64 36.40 7.88
N VAL A 836 -18.53 37.44 7.05
CA VAL A 836 -19.59 38.45 6.83
C VAL A 836 -20.49 38.11 5.64
N ALA A 837 -20.27 36.98 4.96
CA ALA A 837 -21.11 36.51 3.87
C ALA A 837 -22.57 36.38 4.31
N ARG A 838 -23.50 36.82 3.45
CA ARG A 838 -24.94 36.62 3.64
C ARG A 838 -25.37 35.33 2.95
N VAL A 839 -25.80 34.37 3.75
CA VAL A 839 -26.08 32.99 3.33
C VAL A 839 -27.49 32.55 3.70
N ARG A 840 -28.00 31.51 3.04
CA ARG A 840 -29.33 30.94 3.29
C ARG A 840 -29.32 29.92 4.42
N ALA A 841 -28.32 29.06 4.53
CA ALA A 841 -28.26 28.00 5.56
C ALA A 841 -29.61 27.30 5.79
N PRO A 842 -30.22 26.72 4.75
CA PRO A 842 -31.59 26.19 4.81
C PRO A 842 -31.75 25.08 5.86
N HIS A 843 -30.69 24.30 6.10
CA HIS A 843 -30.68 23.19 7.05
C HIS A 843 -30.72 23.64 8.54
N LEU A 844 -30.50 24.93 8.84
CA LEU A 844 -30.61 25.49 10.20
C LEU A 844 -31.95 26.18 10.45
N GLY A 845 -32.75 26.48 9.42
CA GLY A 845 -34.07 27.09 9.57
C GLY A 845 -34.06 28.35 10.44
N ASN A 846 -34.78 28.31 11.56
CA ASN A 846 -34.93 29.39 12.54
C ASN A 846 -33.86 29.38 13.65
N MET A 847 -32.88 28.48 13.61
CA MET A 847 -31.79 28.42 14.59
C MET A 847 -30.77 29.57 14.41
N VAL A 848 -30.81 30.26 13.27
CA VAL A 848 -29.97 31.42 12.97
C VAL A 848 -30.84 32.65 12.74
N GLU A 849 -30.38 33.80 13.22
CA GLU A 849 -31.06 35.08 12.98
C GLU A 849 -30.90 35.49 11.52
N ARG A 850 -31.97 36.04 10.93
CA ARG A 850 -32.02 36.40 9.51
C ARG A 850 -32.37 37.86 9.35
N ALA A 851 -31.66 38.54 8.45
CA ALA A 851 -32.04 39.87 8.01
C ALA A 851 -33.39 39.83 7.28
N THR A 852 -34.00 41.00 7.06
CA THR A 852 -35.30 41.16 6.38
C THR A 852 -35.31 40.60 4.95
N ASN A 853 -34.15 40.47 4.29
CA ASN A 853 -33.99 39.82 2.98
C ASN A 853 -33.81 38.28 3.05
N GLY A 854 -33.90 37.71 4.26
CA GLY A 854 -33.83 36.27 4.53
C GLY A 854 -32.43 35.67 4.65
N GLY A 855 -31.35 36.47 4.59
CA GLY A 855 -29.97 36.01 4.73
C GLY A 855 -29.47 36.06 6.19
N ALA A 856 -28.77 35.01 6.63
CA ALA A 856 -28.02 34.96 7.88
C ALA A 856 -26.55 35.33 7.62
N LEU A 857 -25.80 35.78 8.64
CA LEU A 857 -24.34 35.91 8.51
C LEU A 857 -23.71 34.51 8.58
N ALA A 858 -22.67 34.27 7.79
CA ALA A 858 -21.92 33.01 7.84
C ALA A 858 -21.31 32.76 9.24
N SER A 859 -20.88 33.81 9.95
CA SER A 859 -20.46 33.71 11.35
C SER A 859 -21.56 33.20 12.29
N ASP A 860 -22.82 33.63 12.11
CA ASP A 860 -23.95 33.12 12.91
C ASP A 860 -24.24 31.64 12.60
N VAL A 861 -24.10 31.25 11.33
CA VAL A 861 -24.21 29.85 10.90
C VAL A 861 -23.10 29.00 11.53
N LEU A 862 -21.86 29.49 11.55
CA LEU A 862 -20.73 28.82 12.19
C LEU A 862 -20.94 28.70 13.71
N ARG A 863 -21.48 29.72 14.39
CA ARG A 863 -21.82 29.66 15.82
C ARG A 863 -22.83 28.55 16.12
N GLU A 864 -23.88 28.42 15.30
CA GLU A 864 -24.88 27.36 15.51
C GLU A 864 -24.30 25.97 15.19
N LEU A 865 -23.49 25.84 14.14
CA LEU A 865 -22.78 24.59 13.85
C LEU A 865 -21.80 24.23 14.97
N LEU A 866 -21.13 25.21 15.59
CA LEU A 866 -20.24 25.04 16.73
C LEU A 866 -20.99 24.62 17.99
N SER A 867 -22.16 25.21 18.25
CA SER A 867 -23.09 24.76 19.30
C SER A 867 -23.50 23.30 19.10
N GLY A 868 -23.80 22.89 17.86
CA GLY A 868 -24.01 21.50 17.48
C GLY A 868 -22.77 20.61 17.70
N ALA A 869 -21.59 21.09 17.32
CA ALA A 869 -20.32 20.41 17.50
C ALA A 869 -20.01 20.18 18.98
N ARG A 870 -20.27 21.15 19.87
CA ARG A 870 -20.11 21.00 21.33
C ARG A 870 -21.03 19.92 21.91
N LYS A 871 -22.25 19.77 21.38
CA LYS A 871 -23.17 18.67 21.76
C LYS A 871 -22.69 17.31 21.25
N GLY A 872 -22.03 17.29 20.10
CA GLY A 872 -21.46 16.09 19.49
C GLY A 872 -20.09 15.69 20.03
N GLY A 873 -19.31 16.66 20.52
CA GLY A 873 -17.89 16.66 20.86
C GLY A 873 -17.46 15.68 21.94
N ARG A 874 -16.17 15.32 21.94
CA ARG A 874 -15.58 14.65 23.10
C ARG A 874 -15.10 15.69 24.13
N ARG A 875 -14.95 15.29 25.39
CA ARG A 875 -14.59 16.24 26.47
C ARG A 875 -13.16 16.78 26.33
N ASP A 876 -12.25 15.94 25.88
CA ASP A 876 -10.85 16.24 25.56
C ASP A 876 -10.69 17.19 24.36
N GLU A 877 -11.74 17.35 23.55
CA GLU A 877 -11.75 18.25 22.39
C GLU A 877 -12.25 19.67 22.71
N ALA A 878 -12.78 19.92 23.91
CA ALA A 878 -13.46 21.17 24.24
C ALA A 878 -12.55 22.41 24.05
N ALA A 879 -11.29 22.31 24.46
CA ALA A 879 -10.32 23.40 24.34
C ALA A 879 -10.05 23.79 22.88
N TYR A 880 -10.14 22.85 21.93
CA TYR A 880 -10.03 23.16 20.51
C TYR A 880 -11.29 23.84 19.96
N LEU A 881 -12.47 23.46 20.46
CA LEU A 881 -13.72 24.14 20.09
C LEU A 881 -13.76 25.58 20.63
N ASP A 882 -13.10 25.86 21.75
CA ASP A 882 -12.91 27.24 22.24
C ASP A 882 -12.00 28.07 21.31
N LEU A 883 -10.97 27.45 20.71
CA LEU A 883 -10.17 28.11 19.66
C LEU A 883 -10.99 28.39 18.41
N VAL A 884 -11.88 27.47 18.03
CA VAL A 884 -12.80 27.66 16.89
C VAL A 884 -13.79 28.79 17.19
N GLU A 885 -14.30 28.89 18.41
CA GLU A 885 -15.13 30.01 18.84
C GLU A 885 -14.39 31.34 18.68
N TRP A 886 -13.15 31.40 19.16
CA TRP A 886 -12.28 32.56 18.96
C TRP A 886 -12.09 32.90 17.47
N MET A 887 -11.85 31.92 16.60
CA MET A 887 -11.75 32.15 15.14
C MET A 887 -13.06 32.72 14.56
N VAL A 888 -14.22 32.24 15.02
CA VAL A 888 -15.52 32.76 14.59
C VAL A 888 -15.75 34.20 15.08
N GLU A 889 -15.24 34.55 16.26
CA GLU A 889 -15.36 35.90 16.84
C GLU A 889 -14.38 36.91 16.20
N THR A 890 -13.14 36.52 15.96
CA THR A 890 -12.10 37.40 15.40
C THR A 890 -12.08 37.42 13.87
N GLY A 891 -12.81 36.51 13.24
CA GLY A 891 -12.71 36.24 11.81
C GLY A 891 -11.56 35.28 11.47
N SER A 892 -11.64 34.75 10.26
CA SER A 892 -10.64 33.89 9.63
C SER A 892 -9.26 34.55 9.58
N LEU A 893 -8.20 33.75 9.38
CA LEU A 893 -6.85 34.30 9.21
C LEU A 893 -6.78 35.28 8.04
N SER A 894 -7.50 35.02 6.95
CA SER A 894 -7.63 35.94 5.82
C SER A 894 -8.16 37.32 6.22
N GLU A 895 -9.17 37.38 7.08
CA GLU A 895 -9.76 38.63 7.55
C GLU A 895 -8.80 39.37 8.49
N ARG A 896 -8.10 38.65 9.38
CA ARG A 896 -7.08 39.25 10.26
C ARG A 896 -5.90 39.82 9.48
N ILE A 897 -5.38 39.10 8.48
CA ILE A 897 -4.30 39.60 7.60
C ILE A 897 -4.80 40.86 6.86
N ARG A 898 -6.02 40.82 6.34
CA ARG A 898 -6.63 41.94 5.61
C ARG A 898 -6.71 43.19 6.48
N VAL A 899 -7.17 43.08 7.73
CA VAL A 899 -7.20 44.18 8.71
C VAL A 899 -5.82 44.79 8.94
N ALA A 900 -4.75 43.98 8.94
CA ALA A 900 -3.38 44.47 9.09
C ALA A 900 -2.83 45.17 7.84
N LEU A 901 -3.26 44.77 6.64
CA LEU A 901 -2.74 45.27 5.36
C LEU A 901 -3.53 46.45 4.79
N GLU A 902 -4.85 46.48 4.95
CA GLU A 902 -5.75 47.51 4.38
C GLU A 902 -5.34 48.96 4.71
N PRO A 903 -4.89 49.31 5.93
CA PRO A 903 -4.44 50.67 6.25
C PRO A 903 -3.27 51.16 5.38
N HIS A 904 -2.53 50.24 4.75
CA HIS A 904 -1.36 50.52 3.93
C HIS A 904 -1.61 50.38 2.43
N ALA A 905 -2.81 49.97 1.98
CA ALA A 905 -3.12 49.70 0.57
C ALA A 905 -2.88 50.92 -0.36
N GLY A 906 -2.96 52.14 0.17
CA GLY A 906 -2.68 53.38 -0.58
C GLY A 906 -1.19 53.77 -0.71
N ASN A 907 -0.27 53.02 -0.10
CA ASN A 907 1.16 53.30 -0.14
C ASN A 907 1.95 52.00 -0.40
N GLU A 908 2.39 51.84 -1.66
CA GLU A 908 3.07 50.62 -2.14
C GLU A 908 4.26 50.18 -1.28
N ARG A 909 5.11 51.13 -0.85
CA ARG A 909 6.27 50.81 0.00
C ARG A 909 5.84 50.36 1.39
N ALA A 910 4.89 51.06 2.01
CA ALA A 910 4.39 50.70 3.34
C ALA A 910 3.62 49.37 3.31
N PHE A 911 2.89 49.10 2.22
CA PHE A 911 2.19 47.84 1.98
C PHE A 911 3.18 46.68 1.88
N ALA A 912 4.19 46.79 1.01
CA ALA A 912 5.20 45.73 0.84
C ALA A 912 5.96 45.43 2.15
N GLN A 913 6.32 46.47 2.91
CA GLN A 913 6.97 46.29 4.22
C GLN A 913 6.07 45.62 5.25
N THR A 914 4.80 46.00 5.29
CA THR A 914 3.81 45.42 6.20
C THR A 914 3.48 43.99 5.80
N LEU A 915 3.39 43.70 4.50
CA LEU A 915 3.18 42.38 3.95
C LEU A 915 4.31 41.42 4.33
N LEU A 916 5.56 41.80 4.10
CA LEU A 916 6.73 41.00 4.49
C LEU A 916 6.74 40.74 6.00
N ARG A 917 6.46 41.78 6.82
CA ARG A 917 6.40 41.65 8.28
C ARG A 917 5.32 40.65 8.72
N VAL A 918 4.09 40.79 8.20
CA VAL A 918 2.97 39.90 8.54
C VAL A 918 3.32 38.45 8.21
N TYR A 919 3.80 38.17 7.00
CA TYR A 919 4.13 36.79 6.62
C TYR A 919 5.36 36.23 7.35
N THR A 920 6.29 37.09 7.77
CA THR A 920 7.39 36.69 8.67
C THR A 920 6.85 36.29 10.05
N GLU A 921 5.93 37.08 10.61
CA GLU A 921 5.28 36.75 11.89
C GLU A 921 4.47 35.45 11.79
N LEU A 922 3.79 35.20 10.67
CA LEU A 922 3.07 33.95 10.44
C LEU A 922 4.02 32.75 10.38
N ALA A 923 5.15 32.85 9.69
CA ALA A 923 6.16 31.80 9.69
C ALA A 923 6.72 31.52 11.10
N ASP A 924 6.88 32.57 11.93
CA ASP A 924 7.27 32.41 13.34
C ASP A 924 6.18 31.75 14.19
N CYS A 925 4.91 32.08 13.93
CA CYS A 925 3.75 31.44 14.57
C CYS A 925 3.71 29.94 14.30
N LEU A 926 4.05 29.50 13.07
CA LEU A 926 4.12 28.08 12.72
C LEU A 926 5.20 27.36 13.55
N GLU A 927 6.40 27.91 13.67
CA GLU A 927 7.49 27.29 14.45
C GLU A 927 7.17 27.23 15.97
N ARG A 928 6.53 28.29 16.49
CA ARG A 928 6.11 28.37 17.90
C ARG A 928 4.85 27.55 18.18
N ASN A 929 4.09 27.20 17.14
CA ASN A 929 2.77 26.60 17.21
C ASN A 929 1.76 27.45 18.02
N GLU A 930 1.69 28.74 17.69
CA GLU A 930 0.86 29.74 18.39
C GLU A 930 -0.01 30.54 17.42
N PRO A 931 -1.28 30.84 17.75
CA PRO A 931 -2.14 31.70 16.96
C PRO A 931 -1.53 33.09 16.73
N TRP A 932 -1.72 33.65 15.54
CA TRP A 932 -1.21 34.98 15.23
C TRP A 932 -2.08 36.06 15.90
N ALA A 933 -1.48 36.86 16.79
CA ALA A 933 -2.22 37.83 17.58
C ALA A 933 -2.79 39.02 16.78
N GLY A 934 -2.30 39.24 15.53
CA GLY A 934 -2.76 40.32 14.66
C GLY A 934 -2.57 41.70 15.29
N ARG A 935 -1.35 42.25 15.25
CA ARG A 935 -1.14 43.62 15.75
C ARG A 935 -1.71 44.63 14.75
N ALA A 936 -2.61 45.49 15.21
CA ALA A 936 -3.00 46.68 14.46
C ALA A 936 -1.76 47.54 14.20
N ALA A 937 -1.64 48.08 12.98
CA ALA A 937 -0.54 48.97 12.59
C ALA A 937 -0.39 50.11 13.61
N GLY A 938 0.75 50.17 14.31
CA GLY A 938 1.08 51.25 15.26
C GLY A 938 1.27 50.84 16.74
N SER A 939 1.14 49.56 17.11
CA SER A 939 1.63 49.10 18.43
C SER A 939 3.11 48.70 18.33
N PRO A 940 3.98 49.22 19.23
CA PRO A 940 5.44 49.14 19.11
C PRO A 940 6.02 47.72 19.09
#